data_AF-A0AAV9QCA7-F1
#
_entry.id   AF-A0AAV9QCA7-F1
#
_cell.length_a   1.000
_cell.length_b   1.000
_cell.length_c   1.000
_cell.angle_alpha   90.00
_cell.angle_beta   90.00
_cell.angle_gamma   90.00
#
_symmetry.space_group_name_H-M   'P 1'
#
loop_
_entity.id
_entity.type
_entity.pdbx_description
1 polymer ?
#
loop_
_entity_poly.entity_id
_entity_poly.type
_entity_poly.pdbx_seq_one_letter_code
_entity_poly.pdbx_strand_id
1 'polypeptide(L)'
;MAGSFLRFPVLLATSTLLHQSVAQLVSLAVNPNALNPLQTCDRGYGRSKLIPKTLIENRLIRLYLVVTVDNKVYIYGGVSIISNGTTNTLWILNRYLRTVDFSTSRNLSDPSLIAAEPLPDFVPTFDEGAFWEDGQKLYVVAGLQGCWYHLTEQGSFVDSAWSLADLSGQSIYYYDVDSAQWAVDTALQNNSQTGLPMDSTFSWNYFGWNSRLAIGYVHNGIRAAGHKRLDPNSDVSTLDPGVPQIAEKFIASFNTSDWTWTNKTISSELVQSWSERGNLVFLPGTESNTGGLAVAVGGNTRPEIQYMSLRRVLMYDTGADEWFEQDTTAEGGTYPSPRASFCAVAMSAADGSSHNIYIYGGLQQSGDDALGDIWILTLPAFHWIPVSASSVPRSAPACAVVADRYLVTYGGLQRTIEWPIPARYDWPCDQAQSGLRLFDLTHLDWTSTYEAPPQQSSGSTKSPTTSNLYAIPNQVYGIIGGDAGGGATLTAPSTGFGTNTALASIFANAVKVSSTSSSTAFLVTSSNGSSGTASGAASATSAGSTAGSHSSNSHAGAIAGGVVGGVAGLVIILVAGLWFVRRRRRRANIPDTHKVSKGPHEADGMSLRKVDSTGKYEVDGNARHEVDGSERQEADGTERYEADGMETPREAGLLTHELEAPLR
;
A
#
# COMPACT_ATOMS: atom_id res chain seq x y z
N MET A 1 58.10 -60.11 -30.66
CA MET A 1 57.99 -58.96 -31.58
C MET A 1 56.56 -58.43 -31.38
N ALA A 2 56.25 -57.36 -30.63
CA ALA A 2 56.96 -56.10 -30.35
C ALA A 2 57.06 -55.17 -31.57
N GLY A 3 56.58 -53.91 -31.45
CA GLY A 3 56.81 -52.84 -32.44
C GLY A 3 55.57 -52.03 -32.84
N SER A 4 55.36 -50.91 -32.15
CA SER A 4 54.35 -49.87 -32.36
C SER A 4 54.21 -49.32 -33.80
N PHE A 5 52.99 -48.90 -34.18
CA PHE A 5 52.75 -47.91 -35.24
C PHE A 5 52.50 -46.50 -34.66
N LEU A 6 52.66 -45.46 -35.47
CA LEU A 6 52.82 -44.06 -35.01
C LEU A 6 52.23 -43.06 -36.03
N ARG A 7 51.72 -41.93 -35.51
CA ARG A 7 51.34 -40.66 -36.19
C ARG A 7 49.91 -40.50 -36.77
N PHE A 8 49.16 -39.60 -36.13
CA PHE A 8 48.21 -38.63 -36.73
C PHE A 8 48.99 -37.42 -37.32
N PRO A 9 48.40 -36.37 -37.95
CA PRO A 9 46.98 -35.99 -38.06
C PRO A 9 46.50 -35.54 -39.48
N VAL A 10 45.36 -34.82 -39.51
CA VAL A 10 44.84 -33.90 -40.56
C VAL A 10 43.91 -34.50 -41.63
N LEU A 11 42.60 -34.48 -41.34
CA LEU A 11 41.58 -33.77 -42.13
C LEU A 11 40.21 -33.83 -41.41
N LEU A 12 39.78 -32.71 -40.82
CA LEU A 12 38.43 -32.55 -40.25
C LEU A 12 37.80 -31.31 -40.88
N ALA A 13 36.89 -31.50 -41.84
CA ALA A 13 36.33 -30.40 -42.65
C ALA A 13 34.93 -30.71 -43.20
N THR A 14 33.96 -31.01 -42.32
CA THR A 14 32.53 -31.23 -42.71
C THR A 14 31.56 -31.14 -41.51
N SER A 15 31.53 -30.01 -40.78
CA SER A 15 30.49 -29.80 -39.73
C SER A 15 30.09 -28.34 -39.43
N THR A 16 30.60 -27.35 -40.17
CA THR A 16 30.41 -25.91 -39.88
C THR A 16 29.35 -25.23 -40.75
N LEU A 17 28.21 -25.90 -40.99
CA LEU A 17 27.10 -25.38 -41.82
C LEU A 17 25.71 -25.80 -41.33
N LEU A 18 25.44 -25.75 -40.01
CA LEU A 18 24.07 -25.89 -39.48
C LEU A 18 23.89 -25.35 -38.04
N HIS A 19 24.33 -24.10 -37.81
CA HIS A 19 24.02 -23.32 -36.58
C HIS A 19 23.84 -21.82 -36.87
N GLN A 20 23.24 -21.48 -38.02
CA GLN A 20 22.53 -20.21 -38.12
C GLN A 20 21.20 -20.37 -37.38
N SER A 21 21.17 -19.93 -36.12
CA SER A 21 19.92 -19.62 -35.45
C SER A 21 19.19 -18.56 -36.27
N VAL A 22 18.07 -18.93 -36.90
CA VAL A 22 17.15 -17.97 -37.49
C VAL A 22 16.48 -17.23 -36.35
N ALA A 23 17.17 -16.20 -35.85
CA ALA A 23 16.55 -15.12 -35.12
C ALA A 23 15.54 -14.47 -36.08
N GLN A 24 14.29 -14.92 -36.01
CA GLN A 24 13.21 -14.20 -36.65
C GLN A 24 13.24 -12.79 -36.06
N LEU A 25 13.43 -11.80 -36.93
CA LEU A 25 13.24 -10.39 -36.59
C LEU A 25 11.73 -10.16 -36.37
N VAL A 26 11.25 -10.63 -35.22
CA VAL A 26 9.96 -10.25 -34.66
C VAL A 26 10.02 -8.75 -34.51
N SER A 27 9.12 -8.04 -35.19
CA SER A 27 9.02 -6.59 -35.05
C SER A 27 8.77 -6.25 -33.57
N LEU A 28 9.75 -5.61 -32.95
CA LEU A 28 9.60 -5.04 -31.61
C LEU A 28 8.72 -3.78 -31.62
N ALA A 29 8.46 -3.17 -32.78
CA ALA A 29 7.51 -2.08 -32.89
C ALA A 29 6.09 -2.58 -32.55
N VAL A 30 5.62 -2.19 -31.38
CA VAL A 30 4.26 -2.41 -30.89
C VAL A 30 3.31 -1.51 -31.69
N ASN A 31 2.12 -2.01 -32.04
CA ASN A 31 1.06 -1.13 -32.52
C ASN A 31 0.47 -0.32 -31.34
N PRO A 32 0.69 1.00 -31.23
CA PRO A 32 0.17 1.77 -30.10
C PRO A 32 -1.36 1.87 -30.11
N ASN A 33 -2.02 1.62 -31.24
CA ASN A 33 -3.49 1.54 -31.28
C ASN A 33 -4.05 0.30 -30.54
N ALA A 34 -3.18 -0.65 -30.14
CA ALA A 34 -3.52 -1.70 -29.18
C ALA A 34 -3.26 -1.29 -27.72
N LEU A 35 -2.56 -0.18 -27.46
CA LEU A 35 -2.49 0.51 -26.16
C LEU A 35 -3.76 1.36 -25.94
N ASN A 36 -4.96 0.81 -26.16
CA ASN A 36 -6.18 1.55 -25.87
C ASN A 36 -6.18 1.92 -24.36
N PRO A 37 -6.12 3.22 -24.00
CA PRO A 37 -5.95 3.62 -22.60
C PRO A 37 -7.17 3.32 -21.74
N LEU A 38 -8.31 2.97 -22.35
CA LEU A 38 -9.54 2.55 -21.69
C LEU A 38 -9.74 1.03 -21.73
N GLN A 39 -8.74 0.26 -22.17
CA GLN A 39 -8.78 -1.22 -22.22
C GLN A 39 -8.17 -1.85 -20.96
N THR A 40 -8.90 -1.81 -19.85
CA THR A 40 -8.61 -2.61 -18.65
C THR A 40 -8.76 -4.11 -18.92
N CYS A 41 -8.01 -4.94 -18.19
CA CYS A 41 -8.06 -6.39 -18.38
C CYS A 41 -7.87 -7.22 -17.09
N ASP A 42 -8.43 -8.43 -17.09
CA ASP A 42 -8.49 -9.34 -15.93
C ASP A 42 -7.20 -10.17 -15.72
N ARG A 43 -6.07 -9.53 -15.36
CA ARG A 43 -4.73 -10.16 -15.53
C ARG A 43 -3.87 -10.21 -14.25
N GLY A 44 -3.96 -11.35 -13.54
CA GLY A 44 -3.45 -11.68 -12.19
C GLY A 44 -1.94 -11.69 -11.89
N TYR A 45 -1.57 -12.17 -10.69
CA TYR A 45 -0.16 -12.33 -10.26
C TYR A 45 0.33 -13.77 -10.20
N GLY A 46 1.54 -14.04 -10.68
CA GLY A 46 2.10 -15.39 -10.71
C GLY A 46 2.36 -16.03 -9.34
N ARG A 47 1.84 -17.24 -9.13
CA ARG A 47 2.43 -18.26 -8.24
C ARG A 47 3.42 -19.13 -9.02
N SER A 48 4.67 -19.22 -8.57
CA SER A 48 5.64 -20.19 -9.10
C SER A 48 5.40 -21.59 -8.52
N LYS A 49 5.06 -22.56 -9.37
CA LYS A 49 4.85 -23.97 -8.97
C LYS A 49 6.09 -24.86 -9.08
N LEU A 50 7.20 -24.38 -9.66
CA LEU A 50 8.27 -25.25 -10.19
C LEU A 50 9.70 -25.00 -9.68
N ILE A 51 9.93 -24.03 -8.80
CA ILE A 51 11.28 -23.62 -8.36
C ILE A 51 11.38 -23.65 -6.82
N PRO A 52 12.49 -24.11 -6.22
CA PRO A 52 12.68 -24.08 -4.77
C PRO A 52 12.49 -22.67 -4.19
N LYS A 53 11.87 -22.57 -3.01
CA LYS A 53 11.44 -21.33 -2.32
C LYS A 53 12.53 -20.25 -2.09
N THR A 54 13.78 -20.49 -2.46
CA THR A 54 14.94 -19.68 -2.07
C THR A 54 15.41 -18.66 -3.10
N LEU A 55 14.88 -18.65 -4.34
CA LEU A 55 15.44 -17.82 -5.44
C LEU A 55 14.45 -17.16 -6.41
N ILE A 56 13.13 -17.30 -6.25
CA ILE A 56 12.15 -16.42 -6.92
C ILE A 56 11.13 -15.94 -5.91
N GLU A 57 11.13 -14.63 -5.67
CA GLU A 57 10.05 -13.95 -4.96
C GLU A 57 8.79 -13.92 -5.83
N ASN A 58 7.68 -14.47 -5.34
CA ASN A 58 6.37 -14.26 -5.96
C ASN A 58 5.92 -12.82 -5.65
N ARG A 59 6.35 -11.86 -6.47
CA ARG A 59 6.00 -10.45 -6.30
C ARG A 59 4.59 -10.19 -6.85
N LEU A 60 3.67 -9.99 -5.91
CA LEU A 60 2.31 -9.48 -6.14
C LEU A 60 2.39 -7.94 -6.24
N ILE A 61 1.39 -7.27 -6.82
CA ILE A 61 1.37 -5.80 -6.96
C ILE A 61 -0.08 -5.24 -6.99
N ARG A 62 -0.38 -4.14 -6.30
CA ARG A 62 -1.50 -3.23 -6.63
C ARG A 62 -1.27 -2.70 -8.04
N LEU A 63 -2.32 -2.39 -8.79
CA LEU A 63 -2.14 -1.93 -10.18
C LEU A 63 -2.39 -0.45 -10.33
N TYR A 64 -3.61 0.01 -10.10
CA TYR A 64 -3.95 1.41 -10.31
C TYR A 64 -4.03 2.13 -8.96
N LEU A 65 -3.79 3.44 -8.97
CA LEU A 65 -3.98 4.32 -7.82
C LEU A 65 -5.14 5.27 -8.12
N VAL A 66 -5.99 5.56 -7.12
CA VAL A 66 -7.23 6.34 -7.29
C VAL A 66 -7.41 7.36 -6.16
N VAL A 67 -7.85 8.56 -6.51
CA VAL A 67 -8.28 9.64 -5.61
C VAL A 67 -9.51 10.36 -6.17
N THR A 68 -10.14 11.23 -5.38
CA THR A 68 -11.36 11.95 -5.77
C THR A 68 -11.36 13.41 -5.31
N VAL A 69 -11.60 14.33 -6.24
CA VAL A 69 -11.73 15.79 -5.98
C VAL A 69 -12.94 16.30 -6.76
N ASP A 70 -13.82 17.09 -6.12
CA ASP A 70 -15.04 17.67 -6.72
C ASP A 70 -15.88 16.68 -7.57
N ASN A 71 -16.10 15.47 -7.03
CA ASN A 71 -16.79 14.35 -7.69
C ASN A 71 -16.17 13.90 -9.03
N LYS A 72 -14.89 14.19 -9.25
CA LYS A 72 -14.08 13.61 -10.32
C LYS A 72 -13.14 12.57 -9.73
N VAL A 73 -13.15 11.37 -10.30
CA VAL A 73 -12.22 10.29 -9.92
C VAL A 73 -11.00 10.38 -10.80
N TYR A 74 -9.83 10.53 -10.19
CA TYR A 74 -8.55 10.51 -10.90
C TYR A 74 -7.89 9.15 -10.71
N ILE A 75 -7.48 8.53 -11.82
CA ILE A 75 -6.81 7.23 -11.84
C ILE A 75 -5.41 7.42 -12.42
N TYR A 76 -4.38 7.02 -11.68
CA TYR A 76 -2.98 7.16 -12.08
C TYR A 76 -2.27 5.81 -12.20
N GLY A 77 -1.36 5.73 -13.17
CA GLY A 77 -0.31 4.70 -13.27
C GLY A 77 -0.81 3.29 -13.59
N GLY A 78 -0.04 2.30 -13.14
CA GLY A 78 -0.35 0.88 -13.22
C GLY A 78 0.11 0.16 -14.48
N VAL A 79 -0.21 -1.14 -14.56
CA VAL A 79 0.24 -2.02 -15.65
C VAL A 79 -0.94 -2.45 -16.52
N SER A 80 -0.76 -2.33 -17.83
CA SER A 80 -1.69 -2.77 -18.87
C SER A 80 -1.04 -3.86 -19.73
N ILE A 81 -1.81 -4.58 -20.56
CA ILE A 81 -1.25 -5.60 -21.44
C ILE A 81 -1.80 -5.51 -22.87
N ILE A 82 -0.87 -5.50 -23.81
CA ILE A 82 -1.07 -5.40 -25.25
C ILE A 82 -0.84 -6.74 -25.97
N SER A 83 -1.41 -6.87 -27.18
CA SER A 83 -0.97 -7.83 -28.19
C SER A 83 -0.12 -7.12 -29.23
N ASN A 84 1.08 -7.65 -29.52
CA ASN A 84 1.99 -7.09 -30.52
C ASN A 84 1.67 -7.55 -31.95
N GLY A 85 0.38 -7.74 -32.30
CA GLY A 85 -0.11 -8.33 -33.57
C GLY A 85 0.28 -9.81 -33.80
N THR A 86 1.37 -10.24 -33.19
CA THR A 86 1.80 -11.61 -32.96
C THR A 86 1.11 -12.18 -31.72
N THR A 87 1.21 -13.50 -31.52
CA THR A 87 0.49 -14.24 -30.48
C THR A 87 0.94 -13.98 -29.04
N ASN A 88 1.89 -13.07 -28.84
CA ASN A 88 2.56 -12.87 -27.55
C ASN A 88 2.08 -11.56 -26.93
N THR A 89 1.75 -11.61 -25.64
CA THR A 89 1.21 -10.46 -24.89
C THR A 89 2.28 -9.81 -24.01
N LEU A 90 2.38 -8.48 -24.02
CA LEU A 90 3.42 -7.72 -23.31
C LEU A 90 2.83 -6.82 -22.24
N TRP A 91 3.42 -6.85 -21.04
CA TRP A 91 3.03 -6.06 -19.87
C TRP A 91 3.75 -4.70 -19.90
N ILE A 92 3.00 -3.61 -19.96
CA ILE A 92 3.51 -2.25 -20.17
C ILE A 92 3.01 -1.32 -19.07
N LEU A 93 3.83 -0.33 -18.70
CA LEU A 93 3.44 0.70 -17.75
C LEU A 93 2.51 1.72 -18.40
N ASN A 94 1.48 2.11 -17.67
CA ASN A 94 0.37 2.91 -18.16
C ASN A 94 0.64 4.40 -17.89
N ARG A 95 1.22 5.07 -18.89
CA ARG A 95 1.59 6.50 -18.81
C ARG A 95 0.41 7.44 -19.07
N TYR A 96 -0.75 7.22 -18.41
CA TYR A 96 -1.91 8.11 -18.50
C TYR A 96 -2.48 8.44 -17.12
N LEU A 97 -2.76 9.73 -16.90
CA LEU A 97 -3.77 10.15 -15.93
C LEU A 97 -5.15 9.95 -16.57
N ARG A 98 -6.11 9.40 -15.86
CA ARG A 98 -7.52 9.37 -16.29
C ARG A 98 -8.38 10.16 -15.34
N THR A 99 -9.43 10.76 -15.87
CA THR A 99 -10.43 11.48 -15.08
C THR A 99 -11.82 10.97 -15.44
N VAL A 100 -12.58 10.59 -14.42
CA VAL A 100 -13.96 10.13 -14.52
C VAL A 100 -14.87 11.18 -13.89
N ASP A 101 -15.70 11.85 -14.69
CA ASP A 101 -16.46 13.02 -14.24
C ASP A 101 -17.88 12.65 -13.77
N PHE A 102 -18.09 12.68 -12.45
CA PHE A 102 -19.39 12.50 -11.79
C PHE A 102 -19.93 13.81 -11.19
N SER A 103 -19.63 14.97 -11.80
CA SER A 103 -20.27 16.26 -11.45
C SER A 103 -21.79 16.28 -11.69
N THR A 104 -22.27 15.40 -12.57
CA THR A 104 -23.66 15.32 -13.05
C THR A 104 -23.99 13.86 -13.38
N SER A 105 -25.28 13.47 -13.37
CA SER A 105 -25.69 12.06 -13.54
C SER A 105 -25.14 11.44 -14.84
N ARG A 106 -24.70 10.18 -14.78
CA ARG A 106 -24.05 9.46 -15.89
C ARG A 106 -24.41 7.99 -15.91
N ASN A 107 -24.35 7.37 -17.09
CA ASN A 107 -24.32 5.91 -17.22
C ASN A 107 -22.88 5.46 -17.47
N LEU A 108 -22.43 4.38 -16.84
CA LEU A 108 -21.07 3.85 -16.99
C LEU A 108 -20.78 3.27 -18.39
N SER A 109 -21.79 3.16 -19.25
CA SER A 109 -21.66 2.80 -20.67
C SER A 109 -21.47 4.01 -21.58
N ASP A 110 -21.42 5.23 -21.04
CA ASP A 110 -21.10 6.45 -21.80
C ASP A 110 -19.60 6.47 -22.16
N PRO A 111 -19.23 6.41 -23.45
CA PRO A 111 -17.83 6.38 -23.85
C PRO A 111 -17.09 7.71 -23.62
N SER A 112 -17.79 8.80 -23.28
CA SER A 112 -17.20 10.09 -22.92
C SER A 112 -16.93 10.23 -21.41
N LEU A 113 -17.33 9.25 -20.59
CA LEU A 113 -17.23 9.30 -19.13
C LEU A 113 -15.79 9.31 -18.60
N ILE A 114 -14.84 8.71 -19.32
CA ILE A 114 -13.43 8.60 -18.92
C ILE A 114 -12.54 9.36 -19.91
N ALA A 115 -12.02 10.51 -19.49
CA ALA A 115 -10.91 11.18 -20.15
C ALA A 115 -9.59 10.45 -19.83
N ALA A 116 -8.62 10.51 -20.75
CA ALA A 116 -7.28 9.96 -20.55
C ALA A 116 -6.24 10.92 -21.17
N GLU A 117 -5.30 11.38 -20.36
CA GLU A 117 -4.27 12.36 -20.72
C GLU A 117 -2.88 11.75 -20.50
N PRO A 118 -1.94 11.88 -21.47
CA PRO A 118 -0.62 11.28 -21.34
C PRO A 118 0.19 11.98 -20.24
N LEU A 119 0.86 11.19 -19.40
CA LEU A 119 1.77 11.70 -18.38
C LEU A 119 3.02 12.31 -19.07
N PRO A 120 3.44 13.54 -18.71
CA PRO A 120 4.67 14.14 -19.22
C PRO A 120 5.89 13.24 -19.02
N ASP A 121 6.91 13.39 -19.87
CA ASP A 121 8.09 12.51 -19.86
C ASP A 121 8.78 12.45 -18.49
N PHE A 122 8.77 13.55 -17.72
CA PHE A 122 9.39 13.69 -16.40
C PHE A 122 8.57 13.10 -15.23
N VAL A 123 7.30 12.73 -15.45
CA VAL A 123 6.49 12.05 -14.43
C VAL A 123 6.72 10.54 -14.54
N PRO A 124 7.15 9.85 -13.47
CA PRO A 124 7.37 8.40 -13.49
C PRO A 124 6.05 7.63 -13.57
N THR A 125 6.15 6.31 -13.56
CA THR A 125 5.02 5.39 -13.33
C THR A 125 5.48 4.29 -12.39
N PHE A 126 4.81 4.16 -11.26
CA PHE A 126 5.13 3.20 -10.22
C PHE A 126 4.34 1.88 -10.37
N ASP A 127 4.92 0.78 -9.88
CA ASP A 127 4.23 -0.50 -9.72
C ASP A 127 3.25 -0.42 -8.54
N GLU A 128 3.73 -0.05 -7.36
CA GLU A 128 2.92 0.55 -6.30
C GLU A 128 3.63 1.81 -5.80
N GLY A 129 2.85 2.82 -5.45
CA GLY A 129 3.31 3.99 -4.72
C GLY A 129 2.16 4.65 -3.97
N ALA A 130 2.41 5.81 -3.37
CA ALA A 130 1.39 6.59 -2.69
C ALA A 130 0.69 7.58 -3.65
N PHE A 131 -0.63 7.74 -3.51
CA PHE A 131 -1.43 8.70 -4.29
C PHE A 131 -2.56 9.25 -3.41
N TRP A 132 -2.61 10.57 -3.20
CA TRP A 132 -3.63 11.27 -2.40
C TRP A 132 -3.88 12.68 -2.93
N GLU A 133 -4.76 13.43 -2.26
CA GLU A 133 -5.13 14.80 -2.63
C GLU A 133 -5.25 15.74 -1.40
N ASP A 134 -5.28 17.06 -1.66
CA ASP A 134 -5.53 18.13 -0.68
C ASP A 134 -6.75 19.02 -1.05
N GLY A 135 -7.60 18.56 -1.98
CA GLY A 135 -8.68 19.32 -2.60
C GLY A 135 -8.28 20.18 -3.82
N GLN A 136 -6.99 20.43 -4.09
CA GLN A 136 -6.53 21.19 -5.28
C GLN A 136 -5.48 20.43 -6.10
N LYS A 137 -4.68 19.58 -5.46
CA LYS A 137 -3.53 18.87 -6.05
C LYS A 137 -3.62 17.37 -5.79
N LEU A 138 -3.14 16.61 -6.75
CA LEU A 138 -3.04 15.15 -6.67
C LEU A 138 -1.56 14.78 -6.56
N TYR A 139 -1.17 14.17 -5.45
CA TYR A 139 0.22 13.89 -5.09
C TYR A 139 0.60 12.45 -5.40
N VAL A 140 1.56 12.23 -6.29
CA VAL A 140 2.16 10.91 -6.52
C VAL A 140 3.57 10.88 -5.95
N VAL A 141 3.84 9.96 -5.03
CA VAL A 141 5.12 9.88 -4.31
C VAL A 141 5.54 8.42 -4.12
N ALA A 142 6.86 8.18 -4.24
CA ALA A 142 7.56 6.94 -3.92
C ALA A 142 6.92 5.65 -4.40
N GLY A 143 7.58 4.95 -5.30
CA GLY A 143 7.15 3.62 -5.66
C GLY A 143 8.26 2.75 -6.22
N LEU A 144 8.09 1.44 -6.04
CA LEU A 144 8.92 0.48 -6.73
C LEU A 144 8.67 0.60 -8.24
N GLN A 145 9.72 0.57 -9.05
CA GLN A 145 9.59 0.27 -10.47
C GLN A 145 9.83 -1.23 -10.70
N GLY A 146 8.96 -1.89 -11.46
CA GLY A 146 9.10 -3.27 -11.90
C GLY A 146 9.84 -3.43 -13.23
N CYS A 147 9.99 -4.68 -13.66
CA CYS A 147 10.59 -5.05 -14.94
C CYS A 147 9.63 -4.94 -16.14
N TRP A 148 8.60 -4.10 -16.04
CA TRP A 148 7.62 -3.82 -17.09
C TRP A 148 8.18 -2.80 -18.10
N TYR A 149 7.72 -2.89 -19.35
CA TYR A 149 8.27 -2.05 -20.42
C TYR A 149 7.63 -0.66 -20.44
N HIS A 150 8.44 0.36 -20.74
CA HIS A 150 7.97 1.68 -21.13
C HIS A 150 7.81 1.73 -22.66
N LEU A 151 6.77 2.42 -23.13
CA LEU A 151 6.52 2.69 -24.55
C LEU A 151 6.26 4.18 -24.76
N THR A 152 6.74 4.72 -25.88
CA THR A 152 6.26 6.02 -26.37
C THR A 152 4.83 5.90 -26.91
N GLU A 153 4.15 7.02 -27.13
CA GLU A 153 2.86 7.06 -27.84
C GLU A 153 2.92 6.41 -29.24
N GLN A 154 4.10 6.33 -29.85
CA GLN A 154 4.33 5.71 -31.16
C GLN A 154 4.66 4.21 -31.05
N GLY A 155 4.56 3.60 -29.86
CA GLY A 155 4.75 2.16 -29.65
C GLY A 155 6.21 1.69 -29.67
N SER A 156 7.16 2.60 -29.43
CA SER A 156 8.60 2.28 -29.36
C SER A 156 9.05 2.07 -27.91
N PHE A 157 9.85 1.04 -27.66
CA PHE A 157 10.45 0.78 -26.34
C PHE A 157 11.43 1.88 -25.92
N VAL A 158 11.39 2.23 -24.64
CA VAL A 158 12.28 3.23 -24.02
C VAL A 158 12.88 2.62 -22.75
N ASP A 159 14.17 2.86 -22.48
CA ASP A 159 14.74 2.50 -21.18
C ASP A 159 14.26 3.49 -20.11
N SER A 160 13.90 2.99 -18.95
CA SER A 160 13.55 3.85 -17.82
C SER A 160 14.82 4.49 -17.27
N ALA A 161 15.05 5.75 -17.67
CA ALA A 161 16.20 6.54 -17.25
C ALA A 161 16.11 7.08 -15.80
N TRP A 162 15.04 6.73 -15.07
CA TRP A 162 14.81 7.13 -13.69
C TRP A 162 15.97 6.74 -12.77
N SER A 163 16.47 7.70 -12.02
CA SER A 163 17.39 7.48 -10.90
C SER A 163 16.62 7.07 -9.64
N LEU A 164 17.35 6.60 -8.62
CA LEU A 164 16.75 6.38 -7.30
C LEU A 164 16.14 7.65 -6.70
N ALA A 165 16.69 8.84 -7.00
CA ALA A 165 16.15 10.09 -6.50
C ALA A 165 14.74 10.34 -7.07
N ASP A 166 14.56 10.16 -8.38
CA ASP A 166 13.28 10.31 -9.09
C ASP A 166 12.21 9.32 -8.59
N LEU A 167 12.61 8.17 -8.05
CA LEU A 167 11.71 7.14 -7.51
C LEU A 167 11.60 7.15 -5.97
N SER A 168 12.35 8.01 -5.29
CA SER A 168 12.37 8.13 -3.82
C SER A 168 11.14 8.86 -3.29
N GLY A 169 10.89 8.77 -1.98
CA GLY A 169 9.85 9.59 -1.33
C GLY A 169 10.20 11.06 -1.17
N GLN A 170 11.46 11.46 -1.40
CA GLN A 170 11.80 12.88 -1.50
C GLN A 170 11.23 13.53 -2.77
N SER A 171 11.05 12.79 -3.87
CA SER A 171 10.50 13.34 -5.12
C SER A 171 8.98 13.34 -5.09
N ILE A 172 8.40 14.53 -4.95
CA ILE A 172 6.96 14.75 -4.90
C ILE A 172 6.47 15.22 -6.26
N TYR A 173 5.88 14.33 -7.05
CA TYR A 173 5.19 14.69 -8.28
C TYR A 173 3.77 15.10 -7.94
N TYR A 174 3.29 16.21 -8.48
CA TYR A 174 1.92 16.65 -8.24
C TYR A 174 1.25 17.19 -9.50
N TYR A 175 -0.04 16.91 -9.62
CA TYR A 175 -0.92 17.45 -10.65
C TYR A 175 -1.84 18.49 -10.01
N ASP A 176 -1.81 19.72 -10.53
CA ASP A 176 -2.66 20.82 -10.10
C ASP A 176 -3.97 20.82 -10.91
N VAL A 177 -5.10 20.65 -10.22
CA VAL A 177 -6.41 20.39 -10.85
C VAL A 177 -7.00 21.62 -11.53
N ASP A 178 -6.72 22.82 -11.03
CA ASP A 178 -7.23 24.08 -11.60
C ASP A 178 -6.48 24.46 -12.90
N SER A 179 -5.16 24.29 -12.92
CA SER A 179 -4.32 24.61 -14.09
C SER A 179 -4.14 23.45 -15.08
N ALA A 180 -4.50 22.24 -14.67
CA ALA A 180 -4.28 20.99 -15.41
C ALA A 180 -2.79 20.77 -15.78
N GLN A 181 -1.87 21.04 -14.84
CA GLN A 181 -0.43 20.93 -15.05
C GLN A 181 0.23 19.99 -14.03
N TRP A 182 1.25 19.27 -14.47
CA TRP A 182 2.15 18.51 -13.61
C TRP A 182 3.37 19.35 -13.21
N ALA A 183 3.84 19.14 -11.98
CA ALA A 183 5.11 19.64 -11.47
C ALA A 183 5.79 18.57 -10.59
N VAL A 184 7.03 18.83 -10.19
CA VAL A 184 7.80 18.03 -9.23
C VAL A 184 8.58 18.96 -8.31
N ASP A 185 8.65 18.62 -7.02
CA ASP A 185 9.49 19.32 -6.04
C ASP A 185 10.02 18.33 -4.98
N THR A 186 11.05 18.73 -4.23
CA THR A 186 11.76 17.86 -3.27
C THR A 186 11.28 18.08 -1.84
N ALA A 187 10.70 17.05 -1.22
CA ALA A 187 10.24 17.09 0.15
C ALA A 187 11.37 17.22 1.18
N LEU A 188 11.20 18.15 2.10
CA LEU A 188 12.08 18.30 3.27
C LEU A 188 12.00 17.06 4.17
N GLN A 189 13.12 16.69 4.79
CA GLN A 189 13.20 15.55 5.72
C GLN A 189 13.36 16.04 7.16
N ASN A 190 12.38 15.76 8.02
CA ASN A 190 12.45 16.09 9.44
C ASN A 190 13.32 15.09 10.22
N ASN A 191 14.64 15.20 10.05
CA ASN A 191 15.65 14.33 10.67
C ASN A 191 15.75 14.43 12.22
N SER A 192 14.78 15.05 12.89
CA SER A 192 14.72 15.11 14.36
C SER A 192 14.20 13.83 15.03
N GLN A 193 13.71 12.86 14.23
CA GLN A 193 13.07 11.65 14.71
C GLN A 193 13.87 10.39 14.32
N THR A 194 13.69 9.31 15.08
CA THR A 194 14.39 8.02 14.90
C THR A 194 13.79 7.15 13.78
N GLY A 195 13.09 7.76 12.82
CA GLY A 195 12.60 7.10 11.62
C GLY A 195 13.67 7.00 10.53
N LEU A 196 13.27 6.39 9.41
CA LEU A 196 14.13 6.17 8.26
C LEU A 196 13.84 7.21 7.17
N PRO A 197 14.87 7.83 6.56
CA PRO A 197 14.68 8.89 5.57
C PRO A 197 13.92 8.36 4.34
N MET A 198 13.20 9.26 3.66
CA MET A 198 12.48 8.94 2.43
C MET A 198 13.37 9.04 1.18
N ASP A 199 14.64 8.69 1.33
CA ASP A 199 15.69 8.76 0.29
C ASP A 199 15.65 7.62 -0.74
N SER A 200 14.75 6.66 -0.55
CA SER A 200 14.71 5.38 -1.25
C SER A 200 13.28 4.99 -1.63
N THR A 201 13.14 4.08 -2.61
CA THR A 201 11.81 3.62 -3.06
C THR A 201 11.18 2.69 -2.02
N PHE A 202 9.88 2.84 -1.82
CA PHE A 202 9.08 1.94 -0.99
C PHE A 202 7.83 1.46 -1.72
N SER A 203 7.34 0.28 -1.33
CA SER A 203 6.20 -0.38 -1.97
C SER A 203 5.55 -1.40 -1.03
N TRP A 204 4.34 -1.85 -1.37
CA TRP A 204 3.57 -2.83 -0.60
C TRP A 204 3.14 -2.30 0.77
N ASN A 205 3.10 -0.98 0.93
CA ASN A 205 2.78 -0.30 2.17
C ASN A 205 1.28 -0.34 2.49
N TYR A 206 0.95 0.03 3.72
CA TYR A 206 -0.37 0.51 4.10
C TYR A 206 -0.37 2.01 3.81
N PHE A 207 -1.29 2.47 2.98
CA PHE A 207 -1.44 3.89 2.62
C PHE A 207 -2.83 4.41 2.99
N GLY A 208 -2.88 5.69 3.36
CA GLY A 208 -4.09 6.48 3.63
C GLY A 208 -3.73 7.95 3.87
N TRP A 209 -4.71 8.86 3.85
CA TRP A 209 -4.49 10.28 4.10
C TRP A 209 -5.61 10.88 4.95
N ASN A 210 -5.26 11.91 5.73
CA ASN A 210 -6.21 12.77 6.41
C ASN A 210 -6.47 13.98 5.50
N SER A 211 -7.58 13.95 4.73
CA SER A 211 -7.93 15.01 3.78
C SER A 211 -8.17 16.36 4.45
N ARG A 212 -8.79 16.39 5.64
CA ARG A 212 -9.03 17.63 6.40
C ARG A 212 -7.74 18.37 6.78
N LEU A 213 -6.65 17.64 7.03
CA LEU A 213 -5.34 18.21 7.34
C LEU A 213 -4.38 18.22 6.14
N ALA A 214 -4.79 17.65 5.01
CA ALA A 214 -3.96 17.40 3.83
C ALA A 214 -2.62 16.69 4.14
N ILE A 215 -2.67 15.65 4.99
CA ILE A 215 -1.50 14.85 5.39
C ILE A 215 -1.61 13.42 4.87
N GLY A 216 -0.67 13.00 4.03
CA GLY A 216 -0.55 11.62 3.53
C GLY A 216 0.28 10.75 4.47
N TYR A 217 -0.15 9.50 4.73
CA TYR A 217 0.49 8.57 5.67
C TYR A 217 0.89 7.25 5.00
N VAL A 218 2.14 6.82 5.25
CA VAL A 218 2.73 5.56 4.78
C VAL A 218 3.14 4.71 5.99
N HIS A 219 2.73 3.45 6.02
CA HIS A 219 3.04 2.50 7.11
C HIS A 219 3.54 1.15 6.58
N ASN A 220 4.66 0.66 7.14
CA ASN A 220 5.33 -0.59 6.80
C ASN A 220 5.48 -0.83 5.28
N GLY A 221 5.21 -2.04 4.77
CA GLY A 221 5.65 -2.45 3.42
C GLY A 221 7.15 -2.78 3.39
N ILE A 222 7.81 -2.54 2.25
CA ILE A 222 9.25 -2.71 2.11
C ILE A 222 9.94 -1.46 1.51
N ARG A 223 11.23 -1.28 1.81
CA ARG A 223 12.18 -0.57 0.94
C ARG A 223 12.84 -1.56 -0.03
N ALA A 224 13.08 -1.12 -1.27
CA ALA A 224 13.85 -1.88 -2.25
C ALA A 224 14.39 -0.98 -3.38
N ALA A 225 15.30 -1.54 -4.17
CA ALA A 225 16.00 -0.85 -5.27
C ALA A 225 15.16 -0.48 -6.49
N GLY A 226 14.03 -1.16 -6.74
CA GLY A 226 13.40 -1.19 -8.06
C GLY A 226 14.19 -1.99 -9.10
N HIS A 227 13.56 -2.25 -10.25
CA HIS A 227 14.11 -2.97 -11.40
C HIS A 227 13.83 -2.18 -12.67
N LYS A 228 14.62 -2.42 -13.73
CA LYS A 228 14.34 -1.92 -15.07
C LYS A 228 14.57 -2.97 -16.16
N ARG A 229 13.90 -2.74 -17.30
CA ARG A 229 13.98 -3.57 -18.51
C ARG A 229 13.59 -2.70 -19.72
N LEU A 230 14.41 -2.74 -20.78
CA LEU A 230 14.15 -1.98 -22.01
C LEU A 230 13.06 -2.65 -22.85
N ASP A 231 13.24 -3.93 -23.17
CA ASP A 231 12.37 -4.64 -24.11
C ASP A 231 12.23 -6.14 -23.77
N PRO A 232 11.31 -6.89 -24.41
CA PRO A 232 11.06 -8.30 -24.10
C PRO A 232 12.24 -9.26 -24.28
N ASN A 233 13.28 -8.85 -25.02
CA ASN A 233 14.52 -9.60 -25.23
C ASN A 233 15.68 -9.10 -24.35
N SER A 234 15.61 -7.90 -23.77
CA SER A 234 16.67 -7.40 -22.87
C SER A 234 16.66 -8.15 -21.54
N ASP A 235 17.80 -8.25 -20.86
CA ASP A 235 17.83 -8.74 -19.48
C ASP A 235 17.12 -7.76 -18.53
N VAL A 236 16.74 -8.26 -17.34
CA VAL A 236 16.28 -7.44 -16.21
C VAL A 236 17.50 -7.01 -15.40
N SER A 237 17.57 -5.72 -15.04
CA SER A 237 18.59 -5.20 -14.13
C SER A 237 17.95 -4.55 -12.92
N THR A 238 18.62 -4.65 -11.76
CA THR A 238 18.29 -3.87 -10.56
C THR A 238 18.75 -2.43 -10.77
N LEU A 239 17.93 -1.44 -10.43
CA LEU A 239 18.29 -0.02 -10.60
C LEU A 239 19.48 0.38 -9.70
N ASP A 240 19.49 -0.09 -8.45
CA ASP A 240 20.69 -0.08 -7.60
C ASP A 240 20.81 -1.37 -6.77
N PRO A 241 21.78 -2.26 -7.03
CA PRO A 241 21.99 -3.46 -6.22
C PRO A 241 22.48 -3.17 -4.78
N GLY A 242 22.78 -1.91 -4.44
CA GLY A 242 23.19 -1.47 -3.11
C GLY A 242 22.04 -1.32 -2.10
N VAL A 243 20.79 -1.12 -2.54
CA VAL A 243 19.63 -0.95 -1.64
C VAL A 243 19.12 -2.32 -1.16
N PRO A 244 19.29 -2.68 0.13
CA PRO A 244 18.79 -3.95 0.66
C PRO A 244 17.25 -3.94 0.77
N GLN A 245 16.63 -5.12 0.71
CA GLN A 245 15.25 -5.25 1.19
C GLN A 245 15.22 -5.13 2.70
N ILE A 246 14.57 -4.08 3.20
CA ILE A 246 14.30 -3.89 4.63
C ILE A 246 12.79 -3.69 4.83
N ALA A 247 12.26 -4.34 5.85
CA ALA A 247 10.88 -4.15 6.33
C ALA A 247 10.91 -3.86 7.83
N GLU A 248 11.21 -2.61 8.16
CA GLU A 248 11.15 -2.09 9.52
C GLU A 248 9.72 -1.70 9.88
N LYS A 249 9.41 -1.68 11.18
CA LYS A 249 8.16 -1.09 11.66
C LYS A 249 8.29 0.43 11.57
N PHE A 250 7.64 1.08 10.61
CA PHE A 250 7.69 2.53 10.47
C PHE A 250 6.35 3.12 10.07
N ILE A 251 6.09 4.33 10.52
CA ILE A 251 5.07 5.21 9.97
C ILE A 251 5.70 6.55 9.62
N ALA A 252 5.23 7.15 8.53
CA ALA A 252 5.63 8.48 8.14
C ALA A 252 4.44 9.26 7.60
N SER A 253 4.50 10.57 7.80
CA SER A 253 3.49 11.55 7.41
C SER A 253 4.13 12.63 6.54
N PHE A 254 3.60 12.88 5.35
CA PHE A 254 3.94 14.04 4.55
C PHE A 254 2.90 15.14 4.77
N ASN A 255 3.33 16.30 5.27
CA ASN A 255 2.49 17.47 5.38
C ASN A 255 2.64 18.32 4.11
N THR A 256 1.54 18.53 3.38
CA THR A 256 1.51 19.34 2.17
C THR A 256 1.73 20.84 2.43
N SER A 257 1.40 21.34 3.63
CA SER A 257 1.46 22.77 3.97
C SER A 257 2.87 23.30 4.26
N ASP A 258 3.81 22.43 4.66
CA ASP A 258 5.22 22.75 4.91
C ASP A 258 6.20 21.91 4.05
N TRP A 259 5.65 21.13 3.12
CA TRP A 259 6.38 20.23 2.20
C TRP A 259 7.32 19.23 2.89
N THR A 260 7.02 18.83 4.13
CA THR A 260 7.93 18.05 4.98
C THR A 260 7.44 16.62 5.25
N TRP A 261 8.33 15.65 5.03
CA TRP A 261 8.20 14.30 5.59
C TRP A 261 8.65 14.28 7.05
N THR A 262 7.79 13.73 7.91
CA THR A 262 8.10 13.37 9.30
C THR A 262 7.94 11.87 9.47
N ASN A 263 8.93 11.20 10.06
CA ASN A 263 9.16 9.76 9.95
C ASN A 263 9.53 9.13 11.30
N LYS A 264 8.90 8.02 11.66
CA LYS A 264 9.07 7.35 12.96
C LYS A 264 9.27 5.84 12.81
N THR A 265 10.21 5.30 13.56
CA THR A 265 10.24 3.86 13.86
C THR A 265 9.16 3.57 14.89
N ILE A 266 8.27 2.62 14.61
CA ILE A 266 7.16 2.27 15.51
C ILE A 266 7.69 1.37 16.63
N SER A 267 7.63 1.88 17.86
CA SER A 267 7.98 1.16 19.09
C SER A 267 6.92 0.15 19.55
N SER A 268 5.69 0.25 19.03
CA SER A 268 4.58 -0.65 19.41
C SER A 268 4.82 -2.09 18.93
N GLU A 269 4.65 -3.05 19.83
CA GLU A 269 4.68 -4.48 19.49
C GLU A 269 3.37 -4.98 18.82
N LEU A 270 2.31 -4.17 18.81
CA LEU A 270 1.07 -4.47 18.09
C LEU A 270 1.29 -4.49 16.58
N VAL A 271 2.19 -3.63 16.08
CA VAL A 271 2.54 -3.57 14.66
C VAL A 271 3.54 -4.68 14.33
N GLN A 272 3.19 -5.53 13.37
CA GLN A 272 4.04 -6.62 12.91
C GLN A 272 5.05 -6.12 11.86
N SER A 273 6.33 -6.44 12.02
CA SER A 273 7.32 -6.21 10.95
C SER A 273 7.03 -7.11 9.73
N TRP A 274 7.51 -6.74 8.55
CA TRP A 274 7.19 -7.42 7.28
C TRP A 274 5.69 -7.46 6.90
N SER A 275 4.81 -6.68 7.56
CA SER A 275 3.42 -6.53 7.13
C SER A 275 3.33 -5.68 5.86
N GLU A 276 2.67 -6.19 4.83
CA GLU A 276 2.50 -5.55 3.53
C GLU A 276 1.04 -5.65 3.00
N ARG A 277 0.65 -4.73 2.11
CA ARG A 277 -0.58 -4.77 1.29
C ARG A 277 -1.94 -4.77 2.01
N GLY A 278 -2.00 -4.36 3.27
CA GLY A 278 -3.27 -3.95 3.87
C GLY A 278 -3.67 -2.54 3.42
N ASN A 279 -4.69 -1.97 4.07
CA ASN A 279 -5.13 -0.58 3.86
C ASN A 279 -5.03 0.20 5.19
N LEU A 280 -4.76 1.51 5.13
CA LEU A 280 -4.84 2.41 6.29
C LEU A 280 -6.01 3.38 6.05
N VAL A 281 -7.18 3.05 6.61
CA VAL A 281 -8.43 3.77 6.29
C VAL A 281 -8.74 4.79 7.38
N PHE A 282 -8.67 6.08 7.06
CA PHE A 282 -9.13 7.16 7.95
C PHE A 282 -10.65 7.12 8.11
N LEU A 283 -11.13 7.50 9.30
CA LEU A 283 -12.56 7.51 9.64
C LEU A 283 -13.13 8.94 9.61
N PRO A 284 -13.96 9.32 8.61
CA PRO A 284 -14.52 10.66 8.52
C PRO A 284 -15.29 11.06 9.77
N GLY A 285 -15.09 12.29 10.26
CA GLY A 285 -15.68 12.79 11.50
C GLY A 285 -14.90 12.42 12.78
N THR A 286 -13.79 11.69 12.67
CA THR A 286 -12.85 11.49 13.80
C THR A 286 -11.69 12.50 13.80
N GLU A 287 -11.56 13.32 12.75
CA GLU A 287 -10.47 14.28 12.61
C GLU A 287 -10.59 15.44 13.59
N SER A 288 -9.47 15.77 14.21
CA SER A 288 -9.28 16.93 15.08
C SER A 288 -8.42 17.99 14.37
N ASN A 289 -8.03 19.05 15.09
CA ASN A 289 -7.05 20.01 14.58
C ASN A 289 -5.60 19.51 14.64
N THR A 290 -5.36 18.31 15.20
CA THR A 290 -4.02 17.73 15.41
C THR A 290 -3.85 16.33 14.82
N GLY A 291 -4.91 15.70 14.32
CA GLY A 291 -4.84 14.37 13.73
C GLY A 291 -6.22 13.78 13.38
N GLY A 292 -6.31 12.44 13.37
CA GLY A 292 -7.55 11.69 13.22
C GLY A 292 -7.31 10.20 13.45
N LEU A 293 -8.37 9.40 13.50
CA LEU A 293 -8.27 7.95 13.72
C LEU A 293 -8.23 7.20 12.38
N ALA A 294 -7.15 6.44 12.15
CA ALA A 294 -7.01 5.55 11.01
C ALA A 294 -7.02 4.08 11.44
N VAL A 295 -7.61 3.21 10.62
CA VAL A 295 -7.70 1.76 10.85
C VAL A 295 -6.80 1.02 9.86
N ALA A 296 -5.77 0.34 10.37
CA ALA A 296 -4.91 -0.54 9.60
C ALA A 296 -5.55 -1.94 9.53
N VAL A 297 -5.99 -2.31 8.32
CA VAL A 297 -6.82 -3.51 8.08
C VAL A 297 -6.20 -4.45 7.05
N GLY A 298 -6.22 -5.76 7.36
CA GLY A 298 -5.73 -6.85 6.51
C GLY A 298 -4.24 -6.76 6.18
N GLY A 299 -3.85 -7.35 5.04
CA GLY A 299 -2.47 -7.45 4.58
C GLY A 299 -1.91 -8.88 4.68
N ASN A 300 -0.61 -9.01 4.40
CA ASN A 300 0.13 -10.26 4.56
C ASN A 300 1.55 -10.02 5.07
N THR A 301 2.20 -11.07 5.58
CA THR A 301 3.59 -11.04 6.04
C THR A 301 4.61 -11.38 4.94
N ARG A 302 5.90 -11.27 5.29
CA ARG A 302 7.07 -11.85 4.60
C ARG A 302 8.05 -12.44 5.63
N PRO A 303 9.02 -13.28 5.22
CA PRO A 303 9.22 -13.82 3.87
C PRO A 303 8.18 -14.90 3.51
N GLU A 304 7.61 -15.60 4.49
CA GLU A 304 6.38 -16.38 4.30
C GLU A 304 5.16 -15.46 4.15
N ILE A 305 4.44 -15.60 3.03
CA ILE A 305 3.14 -14.95 2.82
C ILE A 305 2.08 -15.65 3.68
N GLN A 306 1.82 -15.08 4.85
CA GLN A 306 0.68 -15.40 5.71
C GLN A 306 -0.29 -14.22 5.67
N TYR A 307 -1.54 -14.44 5.31
CA TYR A 307 -2.55 -13.37 5.27
C TYR A 307 -3.05 -13.05 6.68
N MET A 308 -3.13 -11.76 7.01
CA MET A 308 -3.42 -11.29 8.35
C MET A 308 -4.91 -11.45 8.71
N SER A 309 -5.17 -11.90 9.93
CA SER A 309 -6.52 -12.19 10.42
C SER A 309 -7.32 -10.91 10.63
N LEU A 310 -8.53 -10.86 10.05
CA LEU A 310 -9.48 -9.75 10.27
C LEU A 310 -10.27 -9.86 11.59
N ARG A 311 -9.98 -10.87 12.42
CA ARG A 311 -10.60 -11.02 13.77
C ARG A 311 -10.20 -9.93 14.75
N ARG A 312 -9.10 -9.23 14.48
CA ARG A 312 -8.58 -8.09 15.23
C ARG A 312 -8.14 -7.04 14.23
N VAL A 313 -8.35 -5.77 14.56
CA VAL A 313 -7.86 -4.63 13.75
C VAL A 313 -6.91 -3.78 14.59
N LEU A 314 -5.99 -3.11 13.91
CA LEU A 314 -5.12 -2.10 14.50
C LEU A 314 -5.63 -0.71 14.12
N MET A 315 -5.48 0.25 15.02
CA MET A 315 -5.82 1.65 14.78
C MET A 315 -4.70 2.55 15.24
N TYR A 316 -4.56 3.70 14.59
CA TYR A 316 -3.56 4.72 14.90
C TYR A 316 -4.26 6.07 15.03
N ASP A 317 -4.14 6.70 16.20
CA ASP A 317 -4.50 8.11 16.40
C ASP A 317 -3.30 8.95 16.00
N THR A 318 -3.41 9.67 14.88
CA THR A 318 -2.29 10.45 14.34
C THR A 318 -1.98 11.71 15.14
N GLY A 319 -2.88 12.14 16.04
CA GLY A 319 -2.70 13.30 16.92
C GLY A 319 -2.12 12.93 18.29
N ALA A 320 -2.39 11.72 18.76
CA ALA A 320 -1.78 11.15 19.98
C ALA A 320 -0.46 10.40 19.71
N ASP A 321 -0.20 10.02 18.45
CA ASP A 321 0.89 9.10 18.05
C ASP A 321 0.75 7.69 18.65
N GLU A 322 -0.48 7.29 18.98
CA GLU A 322 -0.79 6.06 19.73
C GLU A 322 -1.40 4.97 18.84
N TRP A 323 -0.93 3.73 19.02
CA TRP A 323 -1.43 2.54 18.34
C TRP A 323 -2.30 1.69 19.27
N PHE A 324 -3.51 1.37 18.84
CA PHE A 324 -4.47 0.52 19.53
C PHE A 324 -4.69 -0.80 18.79
N GLU A 325 -5.07 -1.84 19.52
CA GLU A 325 -5.66 -3.06 18.94
C GLU A 325 -7.09 -3.26 19.47
N GLN A 326 -8.00 -3.77 18.65
CA GLN A 326 -9.36 -4.12 19.07
C GLN A 326 -9.83 -5.40 18.40
N ASP A 327 -10.31 -6.35 19.22
CA ASP A 327 -10.96 -7.56 18.73
C ASP A 327 -12.33 -7.24 18.12
N THR A 328 -12.65 -7.94 17.04
CA THR A 328 -13.89 -7.77 16.27
C THR A 328 -14.83 -8.96 16.46
N THR A 329 -16.12 -8.70 16.29
CA THR A 329 -17.18 -9.71 16.19
C THR A 329 -17.68 -9.80 14.74
N ALA A 330 -18.52 -10.77 14.42
CA ALA A 330 -19.06 -10.93 13.07
C ALA A 330 -20.47 -11.54 13.08
N GLU A 331 -21.32 -11.09 12.16
CA GLU A 331 -22.67 -11.61 11.96
C GLU A 331 -22.62 -13.08 11.53
N GLY A 332 -23.53 -13.90 12.08
CA GLY A 332 -23.50 -15.36 11.95
C GLY A 332 -22.22 -16.03 12.47
N GLY A 333 -21.37 -15.32 13.21
CA GLY A 333 -20.07 -15.79 13.71
C GLY A 333 -19.01 -16.07 12.62
N THR A 334 -19.31 -15.76 11.36
CA THR A 334 -18.44 -16.02 10.20
C THR A 334 -17.71 -14.72 9.83
N TYR A 335 -16.39 -14.77 9.77
CA TYR A 335 -15.55 -13.59 9.54
C TYR A 335 -15.10 -13.53 8.07
N PRO A 336 -14.84 -12.33 7.51
CA PRO A 336 -14.20 -12.21 6.21
C PRO A 336 -12.85 -12.93 6.18
N SER A 337 -12.58 -13.65 5.10
CA SER A 337 -11.29 -14.34 4.90
C SER A 337 -10.10 -13.40 5.08
N PRO A 338 -9.00 -13.85 5.74
CA PRO A 338 -7.72 -13.15 5.76
C PRO A 338 -7.25 -12.80 4.36
N ARG A 339 -6.97 -11.52 4.11
CA ARG A 339 -6.81 -10.97 2.76
C ARG A 339 -5.85 -9.79 2.66
N ALA A 340 -5.28 -9.60 1.48
CA ALA A 340 -4.39 -8.49 1.13
C ALA A 340 -4.65 -8.01 -0.31
N SER A 341 -4.21 -6.80 -0.68
CA SER A 341 -4.49 -6.19 -1.99
C SER A 341 -5.99 -6.16 -2.32
N PHE A 342 -6.80 -5.73 -1.35
CA PHE A 342 -8.25 -5.54 -1.47
C PHE A 342 -8.59 -4.05 -1.45
N CYS A 343 -9.74 -3.68 -2.00
CA CYS A 343 -10.27 -2.32 -1.82
C CYS A 343 -10.77 -2.14 -0.37
N ALA A 344 -10.50 -0.99 0.24
CA ALA A 344 -11.15 -0.57 1.48
C ALA A 344 -11.44 0.93 1.46
N VAL A 345 -12.66 1.33 1.83
CA VAL A 345 -13.11 2.73 1.95
C VAL A 345 -13.97 2.89 3.21
N ALA A 346 -14.09 4.11 3.76
CA ALA A 346 -14.94 4.38 4.92
C ALA A 346 -16.03 5.41 4.60
N MET A 347 -17.22 5.22 5.18
CA MET A 347 -18.28 6.23 5.27
C MET A 347 -18.84 6.31 6.68
N SER A 348 -19.17 7.52 7.12
CA SER A 348 -19.63 7.81 8.48
C SER A 348 -21.06 8.31 8.52
N ALA A 349 -21.74 8.09 9.64
CA ALA A 349 -23.00 8.74 9.95
C ALA A 349 -22.82 10.26 10.06
N ALA A 350 -23.84 11.04 9.66
CA ALA A 350 -23.78 12.51 9.71
C ALA A 350 -23.76 13.08 11.15
N ASP A 351 -24.06 12.24 12.14
CA ASP A 351 -23.96 12.53 13.58
C ASP A 351 -22.73 11.90 14.26
N GLY A 352 -21.85 11.24 13.50
CA GLY A 352 -20.67 10.55 14.06
C GLY A 352 -20.97 9.34 14.94
N SER A 353 -22.23 8.84 14.98
CA SER A 353 -22.61 7.69 15.82
C SER A 353 -22.06 6.35 15.32
N SER A 354 -21.78 6.24 14.02
CA SER A 354 -21.11 5.07 13.44
C SER A 354 -20.20 5.44 12.26
N HIS A 355 -19.16 4.62 12.08
CA HIS A 355 -18.23 4.66 10.95
C HIS A 355 -18.20 3.26 10.33
N ASN A 356 -18.23 3.17 9.01
CA ASN A 356 -18.45 1.91 8.30
C ASN A 356 -17.36 1.73 7.25
N ILE A 357 -16.42 0.80 7.49
CA ILE A 357 -15.36 0.45 6.53
C ILE A 357 -15.89 -0.65 5.62
N TYR A 358 -16.06 -0.33 4.35
CA TYR A 358 -16.44 -1.26 3.29
C TYR A 358 -15.18 -1.86 2.69
N ILE A 359 -15.05 -3.18 2.74
CA ILE A 359 -13.97 -3.93 2.07
C ILE A 359 -14.53 -4.73 0.90
N TYR A 360 -13.81 -4.76 -0.21
CA TYR A 360 -14.20 -5.51 -1.42
C TYR A 360 -13.02 -6.30 -1.99
N GLY A 361 -13.25 -7.60 -2.19
CA GLY A 361 -12.34 -8.51 -2.88
C GLY A 361 -11.02 -8.76 -2.13
N GLY A 362 -9.94 -8.92 -2.89
CA GLY A 362 -8.59 -9.22 -2.40
C GLY A 362 -7.98 -10.53 -2.89
N LEU A 363 -6.73 -10.75 -2.51
CA LEU A 363 -6.08 -12.07 -2.53
C LEU A 363 -6.26 -12.77 -1.18
N GLN A 364 -6.21 -14.10 -1.17
CA GLN A 364 -6.40 -14.94 0.01
C GLN A 364 -5.35 -16.07 0.10
N GLN A 365 -5.27 -16.73 1.26
CA GLN A 365 -4.29 -17.81 1.51
C GLN A 365 -4.51 -19.03 0.60
N SER A 366 -5.76 -19.43 0.37
CA SER A 366 -6.15 -20.69 -0.27
C SER A 366 -6.90 -20.45 -1.58
N GLY A 367 -6.63 -21.27 -2.60
CA GLY A 367 -7.13 -21.05 -3.96
C GLY A 367 -6.27 -20.09 -4.78
N ASP A 368 -6.53 -20.03 -6.08
CA ASP A 368 -5.86 -19.14 -7.04
C ASP A 368 -6.83 -18.06 -7.58
N ASP A 369 -8.15 -18.18 -7.39
CA ASP A 369 -9.10 -17.11 -7.70
C ASP A 369 -9.00 -15.95 -6.68
N ALA A 370 -9.27 -14.73 -7.13
CA ALA A 370 -9.44 -13.59 -6.23
C ALA A 370 -10.75 -13.72 -5.42
N LEU A 371 -10.85 -12.94 -4.35
CA LEU A 371 -12.10 -12.74 -3.64
C LEU A 371 -13.00 -11.74 -4.40
N GLY A 372 -14.31 -11.89 -4.27
CA GLY A 372 -15.32 -10.94 -4.74
C GLY A 372 -16.32 -10.51 -3.68
N ASP A 373 -16.24 -11.07 -2.47
CA ASP A 373 -17.13 -10.74 -1.37
C ASP A 373 -16.93 -9.28 -0.91
N ILE A 374 -18.03 -8.71 -0.41
CA ILE A 374 -18.07 -7.37 0.19
C ILE A 374 -18.45 -7.54 1.66
N TRP A 375 -17.75 -6.83 2.54
CA TRP A 375 -18.03 -6.81 3.98
C TRP A 375 -17.95 -5.39 4.53
N ILE A 376 -18.72 -5.12 5.57
CA ILE A 376 -18.70 -3.86 6.31
C ILE A 376 -18.16 -4.14 7.72
N LEU A 377 -17.10 -3.44 8.14
CA LEU A 377 -16.77 -3.31 9.56
C LEU A 377 -17.43 -2.04 10.08
N THR A 378 -18.43 -2.18 10.94
CA THR A 378 -19.04 -1.04 11.64
C THR A 378 -18.33 -0.78 12.97
N LEU A 379 -17.94 0.48 13.20
CA LEU A 379 -17.32 1.02 14.39
C LEU A 379 -18.27 2.09 14.97
N PRO A 380 -18.34 2.29 16.30
CA PRO A 380 -17.55 1.68 17.37
C PRO A 380 -18.00 0.27 17.83
N ALA A 381 -18.90 -0.41 17.11
CA ALA A 381 -19.33 -1.77 17.46
C ALA A 381 -18.24 -2.85 17.20
N PHE A 382 -17.27 -2.57 16.33
CA PHE A 382 -16.25 -3.51 15.82
C PHE A 382 -16.88 -4.82 15.34
N HIS A 383 -17.91 -4.71 14.51
CA HIS A 383 -18.71 -5.83 14.03
C HIS A 383 -18.65 -5.96 12.51
N TRP A 384 -18.32 -7.16 12.01
CA TRP A 384 -18.28 -7.50 10.59
C TRP A 384 -19.64 -7.97 10.08
N ILE A 385 -20.12 -7.35 9.01
CA ILE A 385 -21.41 -7.62 8.36
C ILE A 385 -21.15 -8.07 6.91
N PRO A 386 -21.54 -9.29 6.49
CA PRO A 386 -21.39 -9.75 5.11
C PRO A 386 -22.46 -9.16 4.20
N VAL A 387 -22.07 -8.58 3.07
CA VAL A 387 -23.00 -7.97 2.11
C VAL A 387 -23.38 -8.98 1.02
N SER A 388 -24.70 -9.16 0.81
CA SER A 388 -25.25 -10.17 -0.11
C SER A 388 -25.37 -9.68 -1.57
N ALA A 389 -24.30 -9.06 -2.09
CA ALA A 389 -24.24 -8.56 -3.47
C ALA A 389 -23.62 -9.59 -4.44
N SER A 390 -24.08 -9.59 -5.70
CA SER A 390 -23.48 -10.42 -6.75
C SER A 390 -22.30 -9.68 -7.39
N SER A 391 -21.09 -10.06 -6.98
CA SER A 391 -19.86 -9.30 -7.28
C SER A 391 -18.88 -10.09 -8.14
N VAL A 392 -18.24 -9.42 -9.10
CA VAL A 392 -17.10 -9.96 -9.84
C VAL A 392 -15.88 -10.06 -8.90
N PRO A 393 -15.11 -11.16 -8.86
CA PRO A 393 -13.86 -11.24 -8.11
C PRO A 393 -12.83 -10.18 -8.53
N ARG A 394 -12.19 -9.52 -7.57
CA ARG A 394 -11.14 -8.51 -7.82
C ARG A 394 -10.08 -8.52 -6.72
N SER A 395 -8.84 -8.76 -7.11
CA SER A 395 -7.64 -8.43 -6.34
C SER A 395 -6.91 -7.23 -6.97
N ALA A 396 -6.18 -6.45 -6.18
CA ALA A 396 -5.52 -5.23 -6.65
C ALA A 396 -6.40 -4.18 -7.39
N PRO A 397 -7.73 -4.03 -7.13
CA PRO A 397 -8.48 -2.91 -7.69
C PRO A 397 -8.01 -1.58 -7.06
N ALA A 398 -8.03 -0.51 -7.85
CA ALA A 398 -8.02 0.83 -7.29
C ALA A 398 -9.44 1.23 -6.85
N CYS A 399 -9.58 2.01 -5.79
CA CYS A 399 -10.89 2.48 -5.35
C CYS A 399 -10.86 3.72 -4.47
N ALA A 400 -12.00 4.42 -4.40
CA ALA A 400 -12.31 5.52 -3.49
C ALA A 400 -13.83 5.61 -3.29
N VAL A 401 -14.29 6.56 -2.46
CA VAL A 401 -15.69 7.01 -2.46
C VAL A 401 -15.84 8.15 -3.47
N VAL A 402 -16.93 8.19 -4.22
CA VAL A 402 -17.32 9.36 -5.04
C VAL A 402 -18.75 9.80 -4.71
N ALA A 403 -18.99 11.11 -4.76
CA ALA A 403 -20.29 11.75 -4.53
C ALA A 403 -20.96 11.34 -3.21
N ASP A 404 -20.14 11.16 -2.17
CA ASP A 404 -20.54 10.80 -0.81
C ASP A 404 -21.57 9.66 -0.75
N ARG A 405 -21.49 8.67 -1.67
CA ARG A 405 -22.43 7.52 -1.74
C ARG A 405 -21.89 6.30 -2.46
N TYR A 406 -21.02 6.44 -3.46
CA TYR A 406 -20.62 5.31 -4.29
C TYR A 406 -19.17 4.90 -4.04
N LEU A 407 -18.95 3.61 -3.78
CA LEU A 407 -17.64 3.00 -3.92
C LEU A 407 -17.35 2.87 -5.43
N VAL A 408 -16.41 3.67 -5.93
CA VAL A 408 -15.87 3.51 -7.27
C VAL A 408 -14.71 2.52 -7.26
N THR A 409 -14.67 1.60 -8.21
CA THR A 409 -13.53 0.70 -8.42
C THR A 409 -13.06 0.75 -9.87
N TYR A 410 -11.76 0.60 -10.09
CA TYR A 410 -11.15 0.55 -11.42
C TYR A 410 -10.09 -0.55 -11.52
N GLY A 411 -10.13 -1.31 -12.61
CA GLY A 411 -9.18 -2.38 -12.89
C GLY A 411 -9.28 -3.53 -11.89
N GLY A 412 -8.13 -3.97 -11.35
CA GLY A 412 -8.04 -5.17 -10.53
C GLY A 412 -8.27 -6.47 -11.32
N LEU A 413 -8.10 -7.61 -10.64
CA LEU A 413 -7.76 -8.89 -11.28
C LEU A 413 -8.62 -10.02 -10.71
N GLN A 414 -9.31 -10.78 -11.58
CA GLN A 414 -10.21 -11.86 -11.14
C GLN A 414 -9.48 -13.08 -10.59
N ARG A 415 -8.19 -13.25 -10.92
CA ARG A 415 -7.38 -14.44 -10.61
C ARG A 415 -5.95 -14.10 -10.24
N THR A 416 -5.27 -15.10 -9.69
CA THR A 416 -3.82 -15.26 -9.57
C THR A 416 -3.33 -15.93 -10.87
N ILE A 417 -2.27 -15.43 -11.47
CA ILE A 417 -1.56 -16.05 -12.61
C ILE A 417 -0.63 -17.17 -12.08
N GLU A 418 0.04 -17.90 -12.98
CA GLU A 418 1.17 -18.76 -12.63
C GLU A 418 2.48 -18.22 -13.24
N TRP A 419 3.59 -18.27 -12.48
CA TRP A 419 4.93 -18.00 -13.02
C TRP A 419 5.57 -19.34 -13.49
N PRO A 420 6.19 -19.41 -14.68
CA PRO A 420 6.36 -18.33 -15.66
C PRO A 420 5.08 -18.00 -16.43
N ILE A 421 4.86 -16.72 -16.77
CA ILE A 421 3.73 -16.27 -17.57
C ILE A 421 3.69 -17.07 -18.90
N PRO A 422 2.55 -17.71 -19.25
CA PRO A 422 2.43 -18.44 -20.51
C PRO A 422 2.62 -17.52 -21.72
N ALA A 423 3.50 -17.90 -22.66
CA ALA A 423 3.78 -17.11 -23.87
C ALA A 423 2.56 -16.92 -24.80
N ARG A 424 1.52 -17.74 -24.62
CA ARG A 424 0.19 -17.59 -25.22
C ARG A 424 -0.86 -17.87 -24.15
N TYR A 425 -1.73 -16.91 -23.91
CA TYR A 425 -2.95 -17.09 -23.13
C TYR A 425 -3.98 -16.08 -23.64
N ASP A 426 -5.20 -16.53 -23.86
CA ASP A 426 -6.31 -15.65 -24.26
C ASP A 426 -6.86 -15.00 -22.99
N TRP A 427 -6.38 -13.79 -22.71
CA TRP A 427 -6.77 -13.05 -21.52
C TRP A 427 -8.08 -12.30 -21.82
N PRO A 428 -9.21 -12.65 -21.20
CA PRO A 428 -10.38 -11.78 -21.25
C PRO A 428 -9.98 -10.41 -20.70
N CYS A 429 -10.21 -9.38 -21.51
CA CYS A 429 -10.14 -8.01 -21.04
C CYS A 429 -11.50 -7.60 -20.50
N ASP A 430 -11.49 -6.75 -19.48
CA ASP A 430 -12.68 -6.27 -18.81
C ASP A 430 -13.25 -5.11 -19.62
N GLN A 431 -13.91 -5.46 -20.73
CA GLN A 431 -14.48 -4.47 -21.67
C GLN A 431 -15.83 -3.94 -21.20
N ALA A 432 -16.39 -4.51 -20.13
CA ALA A 432 -17.53 -3.93 -19.45
C ALA A 432 -17.11 -2.60 -18.80
N GLN A 433 -17.65 -1.49 -19.31
CA GLN A 433 -17.52 -0.16 -18.70
C GLN A 433 -16.05 0.29 -18.53
N SER A 434 -15.14 -0.20 -19.39
CA SER A 434 -13.69 0.02 -19.26
C SER A 434 -13.13 -0.32 -17.86
N GLY A 435 -13.70 -1.34 -17.22
CA GLY A 435 -13.31 -1.82 -15.89
C GLY A 435 -13.66 -0.91 -14.73
N LEU A 436 -14.32 0.23 -15.00
CA LEU A 436 -14.94 1.10 -14.02
C LEU A 436 -16.22 0.45 -13.49
N ARG A 437 -16.44 0.48 -12.18
CA ARG A 437 -17.69 0.03 -11.54
C ARG A 437 -18.07 0.94 -10.38
N LEU A 438 -19.37 1.14 -10.16
CA LEU A 438 -19.91 1.77 -8.97
C LEU A 438 -20.70 0.75 -8.13
N PHE A 439 -20.42 0.73 -6.83
CA PHE A 439 -21.22 0.05 -5.83
C PHE A 439 -21.89 1.10 -4.94
N ASP A 440 -23.22 1.02 -4.80
CA ASP A 440 -24.00 1.95 -3.98
C ASP A 440 -23.85 1.59 -2.50
N LEU A 441 -23.18 2.44 -1.72
CA LEU A 441 -22.90 2.19 -0.30
C LEU A 441 -24.14 2.33 0.59
N THR A 442 -25.26 2.84 0.08
CA THR A 442 -26.54 2.95 0.80
C THR A 442 -27.47 1.78 0.49
N HIS A 443 -27.59 1.40 -0.79
CA HIS A 443 -28.46 0.30 -1.22
C HIS A 443 -27.78 -1.08 -1.23
N LEU A 444 -26.45 -1.12 -1.13
CA LEU A 444 -25.62 -2.32 -1.11
C LEU A 444 -25.70 -3.17 -2.39
N ASP A 445 -25.80 -2.53 -3.56
CA ASP A 445 -25.82 -3.19 -4.87
C ASP A 445 -24.94 -2.48 -5.92
N TRP A 446 -24.56 -3.21 -6.97
CA TRP A 446 -23.78 -2.68 -8.10
C TRP A 446 -24.68 -1.92 -9.08
N THR A 447 -24.27 -0.70 -9.46
CA THR A 447 -25.01 0.15 -10.39
C THR A 447 -24.24 0.43 -11.68
N SER A 448 -24.99 0.55 -12.78
CA SER A 448 -24.49 1.06 -14.06
C SER A 448 -24.79 2.55 -14.27
N THR A 449 -25.45 3.21 -13.30
CA THR A 449 -25.82 4.62 -13.33
C THR A 449 -25.43 5.33 -12.06
N TYR A 450 -24.71 6.43 -12.21
CA TYR A 450 -24.49 7.43 -11.18
C TYR A 450 -25.64 8.43 -11.14
N GLU A 451 -26.20 8.63 -9.95
CA GLU A 451 -27.23 9.63 -9.66
C GLU A 451 -26.59 10.82 -8.96
N ALA A 452 -26.49 11.97 -9.65
CA ALA A 452 -26.02 13.20 -9.02
C ALA A 452 -27.05 13.75 -8.01
N PRO A 453 -26.59 14.51 -6.98
CA PRO A 453 -27.48 15.19 -6.06
C PRO A 453 -28.48 16.10 -6.80
N PRO A 454 -29.73 16.23 -6.34
CA PRO A 454 -30.65 17.24 -6.86
C PRO A 454 -30.03 18.63 -6.68
N GLN A 455 -29.83 19.36 -7.79
CA GLN A 455 -29.22 20.70 -7.73
C GLN A 455 -30.06 21.63 -6.87
N GLN A 456 -29.48 22.13 -5.77
CA GLN A 456 -30.05 23.24 -5.02
C GLN A 456 -30.08 24.48 -5.92
N SER A 457 -31.20 25.19 -5.93
CA SER A 457 -31.44 26.33 -6.83
C SER A 457 -30.40 27.42 -6.64
N SER A 458 -29.81 27.88 -7.75
CA SER A 458 -28.76 28.90 -7.79
C SER A 458 -29.16 30.19 -7.06
N GLY A 459 -28.49 30.45 -5.93
CA GLY A 459 -28.80 31.61 -5.07
C GLY A 459 -27.95 31.71 -3.80
N SER A 460 -27.39 30.59 -3.31
CA SER A 460 -26.36 30.60 -2.27
C SER A 460 -24.95 30.80 -2.86
N THR A 461 -24.08 31.47 -2.10
CA THR A 461 -22.63 31.56 -2.31
C THR A 461 -21.99 30.17 -2.40
N LYS A 462 -20.81 30.04 -3.02
CA LYS A 462 -19.97 28.82 -2.99
C LYS A 462 -19.78 28.33 -1.55
N SER A 463 -20.56 27.32 -1.16
CA SER A 463 -20.28 26.42 -0.05
C SER A 463 -19.77 25.11 -0.65
N PRO A 464 -18.79 24.41 -0.04
CA PRO A 464 -18.40 23.07 -0.48
C PRO A 464 -19.62 22.16 -0.52
N THR A 465 -19.87 21.49 -1.64
CA THR A 465 -21.12 20.74 -1.88
C THR A 465 -21.09 19.33 -1.31
N THR A 466 -20.91 19.21 0.01
CA THR A 466 -21.13 17.96 0.77
C THR A 466 -22.63 17.73 0.99
N SER A 467 -23.35 17.50 -0.11
CA SER A 467 -24.68 16.91 -0.03
C SER A 467 -24.53 15.45 0.35
N ASN A 468 -24.59 15.13 1.64
CA ASN A 468 -24.53 13.75 2.17
C ASN A 468 -25.61 12.87 1.49
N LEU A 469 -25.22 12.19 0.41
CA LEU A 469 -26.07 11.22 -0.30
C LEU A 469 -26.04 9.85 0.37
N TYR A 470 -25.01 9.55 1.15
CA TYR A 470 -24.90 8.35 1.97
C TYR A 470 -25.92 8.39 3.10
N ALA A 471 -26.90 7.51 2.99
CA ALA A 471 -27.64 7.01 4.12
C ALA A 471 -27.04 5.68 4.58
N ILE A 472 -27.04 5.43 5.88
CA ILE A 472 -26.60 4.16 6.48
C ILE A 472 -27.50 3.03 5.97
N PRO A 473 -26.94 1.91 5.47
CA PRO A 473 -27.75 0.78 5.00
C PRO A 473 -28.67 0.20 6.07
N ASN A 474 -29.84 -0.28 5.65
CA ASN A 474 -30.77 -0.99 6.54
C ASN A 474 -30.16 -2.25 7.18
N GLN A 475 -29.23 -2.93 6.49
CA GLN A 475 -28.47 -4.05 7.03
C GLN A 475 -27.53 -3.62 8.18
N VAL A 476 -27.06 -2.36 8.19
CA VAL A 476 -26.18 -1.81 9.22
C VAL A 476 -26.98 -1.28 10.41
N TYR A 477 -27.91 -0.33 10.20
CA TYR A 477 -28.72 0.22 11.31
C TYR A 477 -29.68 -0.82 11.90
N GLY A 478 -30.06 -1.86 11.15
CA GLY A 478 -30.78 -3.01 11.68
C GLY A 478 -30.00 -3.86 12.69
N ILE A 479 -28.67 -3.74 12.72
CA ILE A 479 -27.77 -4.43 13.67
C ILE A 479 -27.32 -3.47 14.79
N ILE A 480 -26.91 -2.24 14.47
CA ILE A 480 -26.38 -1.28 15.47
C ILE A 480 -27.45 -0.37 16.10
N GLY A 481 -28.69 -0.42 15.62
CA GLY A 481 -29.76 0.52 15.95
C GLY A 481 -29.58 1.88 15.26
N GLY A 482 -30.46 2.83 15.57
CA GLY A 482 -30.56 4.09 14.86
C GLY A 482 -31.41 3.97 13.59
N ASP A 483 -31.15 4.84 12.62
CA ASP A 483 -31.78 4.85 11.30
C ASP A 483 -30.78 5.20 10.19
N ALA A 484 -31.30 5.57 9.02
CA ALA A 484 -30.51 5.86 7.83
C ALA A 484 -29.64 7.13 7.97
N GLY A 485 -29.93 8.05 8.90
CA GLY A 485 -29.16 9.29 9.13
C GLY A 485 -28.12 9.20 10.26
N GLY A 486 -28.29 8.28 11.21
CA GLY A 486 -27.45 8.19 12.42
C GLY A 486 -28.17 7.52 13.59
N GLY A 487 -27.85 7.95 14.81
CA GLY A 487 -28.48 7.47 16.05
C GLY A 487 -28.07 6.07 16.48
N ALA A 488 -26.91 5.56 16.04
CA ALA A 488 -26.46 4.21 16.35
C ALA A 488 -26.38 3.96 17.88
N THR A 489 -26.97 2.85 18.32
CA THR A 489 -27.13 2.53 19.75
C THR A 489 -26.04 1.60 20.30
N LEU A 490 -25.40 0.80 19.43
CA LEU A 490 -24.23 -0.03 19.80
C LEU A 490 -22.94 0.80 19.73
N THR A 491 -22.77 1.70 20.70
CA THR A 491 -21.66 2.66 20.75
C THR A 491 -20.32 2.07 21.28
N ALA A 492 -20.18 0.74 21.33
CA ALA A 492 -19.00 0.03 21.82
C ALA A 492 -19.00 -1.45 21.34
N PRO A 493 -17.84 -2.16 21.39
CA PRO A 493 -17.80 -3.61 21.20
C PRO A 493 -18.65 -4.34 22.24
N SER A 494 -19.19 -5.52 21.90
CA SER A 494 -19.98 -6.33 22.84
C SER A 494 -19.18 -6.86 24.03
N THR A 495 -17.85 -6.94 23.92
CA THR A 495 -16.90 -7.23 25.00
C THR A 495 -16.36 -5.97 25.69
N GLY A 496 -16.78 -4.78 25.26
CA GLY A 496 -16.16 -3.51 25.58
C GLY A 496 -14.78 -3.31 24.93
N PHE A 497 -14.20 -2.14 25.16
CA PHE A 497 -12.89 -1.72 24.65
C PHE A 497 -11.69 -2.31 25.43
N GLY A 498 -11.91 -3.25 26.36
CA GLY A 498 -10.87 -3.77 27.25
C GLY A 498 -10.20 -2.66 28.06
N THR A 499 -8.89 -2.49 27.90
CA THR A 499 -8.08 -1.42 28.52
C THR A 499 -8.03 -0.12 27.71
N ASN A 500 -8.56 -0.09 26.48
CA ASN A 500 -8.39 1.01 25.52
C ASN A 500 -9.33 2.20 25.81
N THR A 501 -9.17 2.82 26.98
CA THR A 501 -10.00 3.95 27.43
C THR A 501 -9.83 5.22 26.58
N ALA A 502 -8.65 5.43 26.00
CA ALA A 502 -8.39 6.49 25.02
C ALA A 502 -9.23 6.28 23.75
N LEU A 503 -9.14 5.10 23.12
CA LEU A 503 -9.94 4.70 21.96
C LEU A 503 -11.45 4.86 22.20
N ALA A 504 -11.96 4.42 23.36
CA ALA A 504 -13.35 4.62 23.75
C ALA A 504 -13.74 6.10 23.82
N SER A 505 -12.81 6.97 24.25
CA SER A 505 -13.00 8.42 24.35
C SER A 505 -12.99 9.11 22.98
N ILE A 506 -12.23 8.61 22.00
CA ILE A 506 -12.23 9.13 20.61
C ILE A 506 -13.63 8.99 20.01
N PHE A 507 -14.19 7.78 20.01
CA PHE A 507 -15.54 7.52 19.48
C PHE A 507 -16.62 8.29 20.28
N ALA A 508 -16.50 8.36 21.61
CA ALA A 508 -17.42 9.13 22.44
C ALA A 508 -17.34 10.66 22.22
N ASN A 509 -16.31 11.17 21.53
CA ASN A 509 -16.17 12.59 21.18
C ASN A 509 -16.63 12.90 19.74
N ALA A 510 -16.48 11.97 18.78
CA ALA A 510 -16.98 12.14 17.41
C ALA A 510 -18.48 12.51 17.36
N VAL A 511 -19.30 11.84 18.20
CA VAL A 511 -20.73 12.13 18.36
C VAL A 511 -21.01 13.56 18.84
N LYS A 512 -20.18 14.08 19.76
CA LYS A 512 -20.37 15.42 20.37
C LYS A 512 -20.02 16.56 19.41
N VAL A 513 -18.96 16.38 18.61
CA VAL A 513 -18.54 17.37 17.60
C VAL A 513 -19.62 17.51 16.53
N SER A 514 -20.15 16.38 16.08
CA SER A 514 -21.21 16.33 15.05
C SER A 514 -22.51 16.98 15.55
N SER A 515 -22.95 16.72 16.78
CA SER A 515 -24.16 17.34 17.36
C SER A 515 -24.07 18.86 17.55
N THR A 516 -22.86 19.43 17.54
CA THR A 516 -22.63 20.88 17.58
C THR A 516 -22.73 21.52 16.18
N SER A 517 -22.59 20.73 15.12
CA SER A 517 -22.42 21.22 13.73
C SER A 517 -23.71 21.17 12.90
N SER A 518 -24.68 20.32 13.28
CA SER A 518 -25.83 19.95 12.44
C SER A 518 -27.18 20.40 13.03
N SER A 519 -27.56 21.66 12.81
CA SER A 519 -28.82 22.25 13.31
C SER A 519 -29.82 22.68 12.22
N THR A 520 -29.78 22.05 11.03
CA THR A 520 -30.76 22.25 9.94
C THR A 520 -31.18 20.94 9.23
N ALA A 521 -31.64 19.96 10.01
CA ALA A 521 -32.31 18.78 9.44
C ALA A 521 -33.72 19.15 8.92
N PHE A 522 -33.98 18.97 7.63
CA PHE A 522 -35.28 19.28 7.01
C PHE A 522 -36.32 18.17 7.27
N LEU A 523 -37.53 18.56 7.66
CA LEU A 523 -38.64 17.64 7.94
C LEU A 523 -39.24 17.04 6.67
N VAL A 524 -38.83 15.82 6.31
CA VAL A 524 -39.51 15.01 5.29
C VAL A 524 -40.83 14.50 5.85
N THR A 525 -41.95 15.05 5.37
CA THR A 525 -43.30 14.65 5.80
C THR A 525 -43.80 13.46 5.00
N SER A 526 -44.03 12.34 5.66
CA SER A 526 -44.74 11.16 5.11
C SER A 526 -46.06 10.94 5.85
N SER A 527 -47.12 10.61 5.12
CA SER A 527 -48.52 10.70 5.60
C SER A 527 -49.09 9.40 6.17
N ASN A 528 -50.05 9.54 7.11
CA ASN A 528 -50.68 8.44 7.84
C ASN A 528 -51.40 7.41 6.94
N GLY A 529 -51.29 6.14 7.33
CA GLY A 529 -52.23 5.07 6.98
C GLY A 529 -52.54 4.18 8.19
N SER A 530 -53.75 4.26 8.73
CA SER A 530 -54.26 3.39 9.80
C SER A 530 -54.84 2.08 9.21
N SER A 531 -55.13 0.98 9.92
CA SER A 531 -55.32 0.68 11.35
C SER A 531 -55.30 -0.86 11.56
N GLY A 532 -55.00 -1.37 12.76
CA GLY A 532 -55.31 -2.77 13.10
C GLY A 532 -54.85 -3.20 14.50
N THR A 533 -55.79 -3.42 15.43
CA THR A 533 -55.49 -3.78 16.83
C THR A 533 -56.12 -5.13 17.19
N ALA A 534 -55.34 -6.03 17.79
CA ALA A 534 -55.84 -7.18 18.54
C ALA A 534 -54.82 -7.61 19.60
N SER A 535 -55.30 -8.03 20.78
CA SER A 535 -54.47 -8.48 21.91
C SER A 535 -54.75 -9.94 22.23
N GLY A 536 -53.75 -10.67 22.73
CA GLY A 536 -53.95 -12.04 23.24
C GLY A 536 -52.69 -12.57 23.94
N ALA A 537 -52.84 -12.98 25.21
CA ALA A 537 -51.76 -13.56 26.02
C ALA A 537 -52.23 -14.87 26.66
N ALA A 538 -51.32 -15.85 26.75
CA ALA A 538 -51.50 -17.07 27.53
C ALA A 538 -50.13 -17.70 27.87
N SER A 539 -50.03 -18.36 29.02
CA SER A 539 -48.81 -19.03 29.51
C SER A 539 -49.05 -20.53 29.73
N ALA A 540 -48.09 -21.40 29.39
CA ALA A 540 -48.12 -22.84 29.72
C ALA A 540 -46.70 -23.40 29.95
N THR A 541 -46.60 -24.56 30.63
CA THR A 541 -45.63 -24.66 31.74
C THR A 541 -44.96 -26.05 31.92
N SER A 542 -43.63 -26.08 31.73
CA SER A 542 -42.63 -26.96 32.40
C SER A 542 -42.57 -28.51 32.19
N ALA A 543 -41.33 -29.00 32.33
CA ALA A 543 -40.90 -30.28 32.94
C ALA A 543 -40.84 -31.59 32.12
N GLY A 544 -39.75 -32.36 32.32
CA GLY A 544 -39.55 -33.74 31.83
C GLY A 544 -38.07 -34.14 31.73
N SER A 545 -37.51 -34.81 32.75
CA SER A 545 -36.09 -35.21 32.84
C SER A 545 -35.89 -36.73 32.83
N THR A 546 -34.76 -37.24 32.30
CA THR A 546 -34.22 -38.58 32.60
C THR A 546 -32.70 -38.67 32.33
N ALA A 547 -31.99 -39.68 32.85
CA ALA A 547 -30.51 -39.74 32.85
C ALA A 547 -29.92 -41.18 32.83
N GLY A 548 -28.60 -41.29 32.55
CA GLY A 548 -27.78 -42.52 32.63
C GLY A 548 -27.18 -42.96 31.27
N SER A 549 -26.07 -43.71 31.18
CA SER A 549 -25.03 -44.11 32.17
C SER A 549 -23.76 -44.65 31.44
N HIS A 550 -22.67 -44.98 32.17
CA HIS A 550 -21.34 -45.30 31.62
C HIS A 550 -21.12 -46.74 31.08
N SER A 551 -20.11 -46.91 30.19
CA SER A 551 -19.35 -48.16 29.96
C SER A 551 -17.91 -47.87 29.48
N SER A 552 -16.98 -48.85 29.48
CA SER A 552 -15.51 -48.60 29.45
C SER A 552 -14.66 -49.52 28.53
N ASN A 553 -13.33 -49.29 28.54
CA ASN A 553 -12.21 -50.10 27.97
C ASN A 553 -11.91 -49.83 26.47
N SER A 554 -10.69 -50.05 25.91
CA SER A 554 -9.43 -50.65 26.41
C SER A 554 -8.17 -50.05 25.72
N HIS A 555 -6.95 -50.32 26.22
CA HIS A 555 -5.68 -49.83 25.64
C HIS A 555 -4.80 -50.95 25.07
N ALA A 556 -4.84 -51.20 23.76
CA ALA A 556 -3.98 -52.18 23.08
C ALA A 556 -3.00 -51.60 22.04
N GLY A 557 -3.30 -50.43 21.45
CA GLY A 557 -2.55 -49.91 20.29
C GLY A 557 -1.16 -49.32 20.57
N ALA A 558 -0.85 -48.96 21.82
CA ALA A 558 0.30 -48.10 22.13
C ALA A 558 1.68 -48.76 21.99
N ILE A 559 1.77 -50.09 22.11
CA ILE A 559 3.08 -50.79 22.23
C ILE A 559 3.62 -51.24 20.86
N ALA A 560 2.77 -51.47 19.86
CA ALA A 560 3.20 -51.95 18.55
C ALA A 560 3.91 -50.86 17.69
N GLY A 561 3.55 -49.58 17.86
CA GLY A 561 4.07 -48.50 17.01
C GLY A 561 5.54 -48.14 17.22
N GLY A 562 6.07 -48.31 18.45
CA GLY A 562 7.41 -47.81 18.81
C GLY A 562 8.56 -48.47 18.04
N VAL A 563 8.46 -49.77 17.76
CA VAL A 563 9.54 -50.53 17.11
C VAL A 563 9.73 -50.09 15.65
N VAL A 564 8.63 -49.86 14.93
CA VAL A 564 8.67 -49.44 13.51
C VAL A 564 9.20 -48.00 13.38
N GLY A 565 8.77 -47.09 14.27
CA GLY A 565 9.27 -45.71 14.30
C GLY A 565 10.77 -45.61 14.61
N GLY A 566 11.27 -46.42 15.56
CA GLY A 566 12.67 -46.43 15.95
C GLY A 566 13.62 -46.80 14.81
N VAL A 567 13.30 -47.85 14.04
CA VAL A 567 14.13 -48.28 12.90
C VAL A 567 14.15 -47.24 11.78
N ALA A 568 12.99 -46.64 11.45
CA ALA A 568 12.91 -45.60 10.43
C ALA A 568 13.73 -44.35 10.79
N GLY A 569 13.65 -43.88 12.05
CA GLY A 569 14.41 -42.72 12.52
C GLY A 569 15.93 -42.94 12.45
N LEU A 570 16.41 -44.12 12.83
CA LEU A 570 17.85 -44.45 12.81
C LEU A 570 18.45 -44.42 11.39
N VAL A 571 17.71 -44.91 10.39
CA VAL A 571 18.13 -44.87 8.98
C VAL A 571 18.24 -43.42 8.48
N ILE A 572 17.26 -42.57 8.80
CA ILE A 572 17.25 -41.15 8.39
C ILE A 572 18.47 -40.40 8.96
N ILE A 573 18.80 -40.63 10.23
CA ILE A 573 19.96 -39.99 10.90
C ILE A 573 21.29 -40.40 10.23
N LEU A 574 21.46 -41.69 9.90
CA LEU A 574 22.67 -42.19 9.22
C LEU A 574 22.83 -41.61 7.81
N VAL A 575 21.74 -41.50 7.04
CA VAL A 575 21.75 -40.88 5.70
C VAL A 575 22.10 -39.39 5.79
N ALA A 576 21.50 -38.66 6.73
CA ALA A 576 21.79 -37.24 6.95
C ALA A 576 23.27 -37.00 7.34
N GLY A 577 23.83 -37.82 8.22
CA GLY A 577 25.24 -37.75 8.62
C GLY A 577 26.20 -38.00 7.44
N LEU A 578 25.94 -39.04 6.63
CA LEU A 578 26.72 -39.32 5.42
C LEU A 578 26.64 -38.18 4.39
N TRP A 579 25.47 -37.57 4.21
CA TRP A 579 25.29 -36.42 3.31
C TRP A 579 26.11 -35.21 3.79
N PHE A 580 26.04 -34.89 5.10
CA PHE A 580 26.73 -33.71 5.66
C PHE A 580 28.26 -33.86 5.60
N VAL A 581 28.80 -35.05 5.87
CA VAL A 581 30.24 -35.34 5.72
C VAL A 581 30.68 -35.23 4.25
N ARG A 582 29.88 -35.73 3.30
CA ARG A 582 30.17 -35.56 1.86
C ARG A 582 30.04 -34.11 1.39
N ARG A 583 29.19 -33.29 2.02
CA ARG A 583 29.10 -31.84 1.76
C ARG A 583 30.33 -31.09 2.27
N ARG A 584 30.80 -31.38 3.49
CA ARG A 584 32.00 -30.74 4.08
C ARG A 584 33.27 -31.05 3.30
N ARG A 585 33.45 -32.30 2.81
CA ARG A 585 34.61 -32.72 2.00
C ARG A 585 34.65 -32.13 0.57
N ARG A 586 33.62 -31.40 0.11
CA ARG A 586 33.61 -30.70 -1.19
C ARG A 586 33.92 -29.20 -1.10
N ARG A 587 34.32 -28.68 0.07
CA ARG A 587 34.62 -27.26 0.29
C ARG A 587 36.09 -26.95 0.62
N ALA A 588 36.99 -27.90 0.38
CA ALA A 588 38.44 -27.71 0.51
C ALA A 588 39.11 -28.11 -0.81
N ASN A 589 39.20 -27.13 -1.74
CA ASN A 589 40.14 -27.04 -2.88
C ASN A 589 39.68 -25.93 -3.84
N ILE A 590 40.41 -24.81 -3.89
CA ILE A 590 40.68 -23.95 -5.06
C ILE A 590 41.81 -22.96 -4.63
N PRO A 591 42.79 -22.60 -5.49
CA PRO A 591 43.97 -21.81 -5.09
C PRO A 591 43.88 -20.31 -5.43
N ASP A 592 44.93 -19.58 -5.04
CA ASP A 592 45.10 -18.13 -5.13
C ASP A 592 45.37 -17.51 -6.52
N THR A 593 45.36 -16.17 -6.52
CA THR A 593 46.03 -15.22 -7.43
C THR A 593 45.37 -14.86 -8.77
N HIS A 594 44.93 -13.59 -8.88
CA HIS A 594 45.63 -12.60 -9.72
C HIS A 594 45.24 -11.16 -9.34
N LYS A 595 46.22 -10.24 -9.32
CA LYS A 595 46.00 -8.77 -9.37
C LYS A 595 46.70 -8.23 -10.62
N VAL A 596 46.13 -7.22 -11.27
CA VAL A 596 46.72 -6.53 -12.44
C VAL A 596 46.60 -5.00 -12.23
N SER A 597 47.51 -4.26 -12.89
CA SER A 597 47.93 -2.89 -12.57
C SER A 597 46.87 -1.78 -12.72
N LYS A 598 47.14 -0.63 -12.06
CA LYS A 598 46.64 0.70 -12.46
C LYS A 598 47.44 1.25 -13.66
N GLY A 599 46.85 2.19 -14.40
CA GLY A 599 47.48 3.06 -15.42
C GLY A 599 46.49 4.18 -15.85
N PRO A 600 46.92 5.38 -16.29
CA PRO A 600 46.14 6.62 -16.06
C PRO A 600 45.82 7.49 -17.31
N HIS A 601 45.30 8.70 -17.02
CA HIS A 601 44.85 9.82 -17.89
C HIS A 601 43.36 9.74 -18.34
N GLU A 602 42.48 10.74 -18.13
CA GLU A 602 42.50 12.22 -18.34
C GLU A 602 42.27 12.62 -19.81
N ALA A 603 41.45 13.61 -20.18
CA ALA A 603 40.43 14.45 -19.47
C ALA A 603 39.45 15.03 -20.55
N ASP A 604 38.51 15.97 -20.36
CA ASP A 604 38.13 16.88 -19.25
C ASP A 604 36.66 17.36 -19.37
N GLY A 605 36.10 17.98 -18.32
CA GLY A 605 34.91 18.85 -18.35
C GLY A 605 33.55 18.17 -18.16
N MET A 606 32.57 18.74 -17.43
CA MET A 606 32.56 19.99 -16.64
C MET A 606 31.55 19.85 -15.46
N SER A 607 31.74 20.60 -14.37
CA SER A 607 31.05 20.38 -13.09
C SER A 607 29.96 21.42 -12.78
N LEU A 608 28.87 20.94 -12.15
CA LEU A 608 28.12 21.71 -11.15
C LEU A 608 28.34 21.11 -9.75
N ARG A 609 28.20 21.95 -8.72
CA ARG A 609 28.67 21.67 -7.36
C ARG A 609 27.61 20.97 -6.50
N LYS A 610 28.00 19.88 -5.82
CA LYS A 610 27.32 19.40 -4.61
C LYS A 610 27.96 20.07 -3.39
N VAL A 611 27.16 20.47 -2.41
CA VAL A 611 27.62 20.88 -1.07
C VAL A 611 27.10 19.85 -0.07
N ASP A 612 28.00 19.08 0.53
CA ASP A 612 27.71 18.28 1.73
C ASP A 612 28.34 18.97 2.94
N SER A 613 27.58 19.14 4.03
CA SER A 613 28.05 19.81 5.24
C SER A 613 27.95 18.90 6.46
N THR A 614 29.04 18.22 6.81
CA THR A 614 29.23 17.56 8.12
C THR A 614 30.63 17.84 8.66
N GLY A 615 30.73 18.76 9.62
CA GLY A 615 31.98 19.10 10.29
C GLY A 615 31.70 19.89 11.57
N LYS A 616 32.27 19.46 12.70
CA LYS A 616 32.10 20.13 14.00
C LYS A 616 33.11 21.27 14.13
N TYR A 617 32.73 22.32 14.88
CA TYR A 617 33.65 23.35 15.33
C TYR A 617 34.50 22.86 16.51
N GLU A 618 35.81 23.05 16.43
CA GLU A 618 36.70 23.35 17.56
C GLU A 618 37.66 24.49 17.13
N VAL A 619 38.33 25.13 18.09
CA VAL A 619 38.91 26.47 17.93
C VAL A 619 40.44 26.48 18.05
N ASP A 620 41.11 26.86 16.96
CA ASP A 620 42.34 27.70 16.91
C ASP A 620 42.75 27.88 15.43
N GLY A 621 43.53 28.87 15.00
CA GLY A 621 44.10 30.02 15.72
C GLY A 621 45.21 30.68 14.88
N ASN A 622 45.14 32.01 14.67
CA ASN A 622 46.16 32.89 14.08
C ASN A 622 46.92 32.48 12.77
N ALA A 623 46.70 33.26 11.70
CA ALA A 623 47.80 33.94 10.97
C ALA A 623 47.25 35.13 10.17
N ARG A 624 48.06 36.18 9.95
CA ARG A 624 47.69 37.40 9.20
C ARG A 624 48.65 37.67 8.03
N HIS A 625 48.12 38.21 6.94
CA HIS A 625 48.61 39.31 6.08
C HIS A 625 47.43 39.62 5.11
N GLU A 626 46.96 40.85 4.83
CA GLU A 626 47.63 42.11 4.43
C GLU A 626 48.29 42.02 3.03
N VAL A 627 48.10 42.95 2.09
CA VAL A 627 47.51 44.31 2.18
C VAL A 627 46.91 44.80 0.84
N ASP A 628 46.36 46.02 0.83
CA ASP A 628 45.90 46.87 -0.31
C ASP A 628 44.59 46.50 -1.05
N GLY A 629 43.74 47.47 -1.45
CA GLY A 629 43.78 48.91 -1.14
C GLY A 629 42.77 49.77 -1.94
N SER A 630 42.28 50.87 -1.35
CA SER A 630 41.37 51.91 -1.92
C SER A 630 39.93 51.48 -2.31
N GLU A 631 38.87 52.31 -2.19
CA GLU A 631 38.69 53.61 -1.51
C GLU A 631 37.19 53.86 -1.16
N ARG A 632 36.94 54.60 -0.06
CA ARG A 632 35.76 55.45 0.29
C ARG A 632 34.33 54.88 0.16
N GLN A 633 33.57 54.91 1.28
CA GLN A 633 32.70 56.06 1.63
C GLN A 633 32.26 55.99 3.12
N GLU A 634 31.93 57.13 3.75
CA GLU A 634 31.65 57.26 5.20
C GLU A 634 30.16 57.53 5.51
N ALA A 635 29.67 56.94 6.62
CA ALA A 635 28.59 57.41 7.52
C ALA A 635 28.57 56.42 8.71
N ASP A 636 29.09 56.76 9.90
CA ASP A 636 28.49 57.59 10.96
C ASP A 636 27.28 56.94 11.68
N GLY A 637 27.29 56.95 13.02
CA GLY A 637 26.37 56.22 13.90
C GLY A 637 26.98 55.86 15.26
N THR A 638 26.73 56.69 16.29
CA THR A 638 27.47 56.68 17.56
C THR A 638 26.97 55.72 18.65
N GLU A 639 27.90 54.94 19.20
CA GLU A 639 28.19 54.68 20.64
C GLU A 639 27.11 54.62 21.75
N ARG A 640 27.28 53.58 22.60
CA ARG A 640 27.11 53.49 24.09
C ARG A 640 25.72 53.53 24.74
N TYR A 641 25.45 52.47 25.52
CA TYR A 641 25.62 52.53 26.99
C TYR A 641 25.90 51.13 27.59
N GLU A 642 26.73 51.04 28.61
CA GLU A 642 27.04 49.81 29.37
C GLU A 642 26.53 49.90 30.83
N ALA A 643 26.33 48.74 31.48
CA ALA A 643 26.21 48.62 32.93
C ALA A 643 26.62 47.20 33.40
N ASP A 644 27.52 47.12 34.38
CA ASP A 644 28.09 45.86 34.91
C ASP A 644 27.14 45.04 35.81
N GLY A 645 27.41 43.74 35.92
CA GLY A 645 26.81 42.82 36.91
C GLY A 645 27.68 41.58 37.15
N MET A 646 28.32 41.48 38.32
CA MET A 646 29.46 40.58 38.59
C MET A 646 29.09 39.21 39.21
N GLU A 647 29.86 38.16 38.89
CA GLU A 647 29.74 36.81 39.50
C GLU A 647 30.38 36.67 40.90
N THR A 648 30.00 35.63 41.66
CA THR A 648 30.80 35.04 42.76
C THR A 648 30.61 33.50 42.86
N PRO A 649 31.53 32.71 43.47
CA PRO A 649 31.82 31.34 43.00
C PRO A 649 31.59 30.17 44.00
N ARG A 650 32.11 28.99 43.63
CA ARG A 650 32.18 27.68 44.34
C ARG A 650 33.17 27.67 45.56
N GLU A 651 33.62 26.59 46.25
CA GLU A 651 33.63 25.08 46.22
C GLU A 651 33.75 24.55 47.69
N ALA A 652 33.64 23.26 48.08
CA ALA A 652 32.97 22.03 47.61
C ALA A 652 33.18 20.87 48.63
N GLY A 653 32.54 19.70 48.44
CA GLY A 653 32.86 18.41 49.11
C GLY A 653 31.93 17.96 50.28
N LEU A 654 31.92 16.70 50.72
CA LEU A 654 32.47 15.44 50.15
C LEU A 654 31.91 14.21 50.91
N LEU A 655 31.55 13.10 50.23
CA LEU A 655 31.81 11.69 50.62
C LEU A 655 31.16 10.67 49.65
N THR A 656 31.50 9.38 49.77
CA THR A 656 31.54 8.39 48.67
C THR A 656 30.98 7.01 49.03
N HIS A 657 30.46 6.27 48.04
CA HIS A 657 30.79 4.83 47.88
C HIS A 657 30.49 4.31 46.46
N GLU A 658 31.31 3.35 46.01
CA GLU A 658 31.23 2.68 44.70
C GLU A 658 30.54 1.31 44.81
N LEU A 659 29.98 0.75 43.71
CA LEU A 659 30.66 -0.30 42.92
C LEU A 659 29.86 -0.85 41.72
N GLU A 660 30.66 -1.24 40.73
CA GLU A 660 30.48 -1.79 39.39
C GLU A 660 29.36 -2.84 39.11
N ALA A 661 29.01 -2.93 37.82
CA ALA A 661 28.43 -4.13 37.19
C ALA A 661 29.55 -4.96 36.49
N PRO A 662 29.26 -6.19 36.06
CA PRO A 662 29.85 -6.62 34.79
C PRO A 662 28.87 -7.31 33.82
N LEU A 663 29.25 -7.26 32.54
CA LEU A 663 28.57 -7.83 31.38
C LEU A 663 28.50 -9.37 31.38
N ARG A 664 27.46 -9.91 30.73
CA ARG A 664 27.60 -11.11 29.87
C ARG A 664 26.51 -11.20 28.81
#